data_AF-A0A942QV93-F1
#
_entry.id   AF-A0A942QV93-F1
#
_cell.length_a   1.000
_cell.length_b   1.000
_cell.length_c   1.000
_cell.angle_alpha   90.00
_cell.angle_beta   90.00
_cell.angle_gamma   90.00
#
_symmetry.space_group_name_H-M   'P 1'
#
loop_
_entity.id
_entity.type
_entity.pdbx_description
1 polymer ?
#
loop_
_entity_poly.entity_id
_entity_poly.type
_entity_poly.pdbx_seq_one_letter_code
_entity_poly.pdbx_strand_id
1 'polypeptide(L)'
;MLMALRLVLNLLLALLVSLFGSAIVLSSRRRPNAWLWGAVFGLAICFTMIKPVMIQPGWLFDFRAVVIALSGFAGGLPTYLTAASIGSLYRLYLGGAGAFPGVAAICAAGLVGVYFGRRTPARKGPSVTSLLGLGTLLAIITISFTLIGSLVSRQGIVMTWPLALLLLSLTPLGTAMAFVAFAQVHKRLVEQATLEALVTSLPTGLTVLDAKGRVLATNRTARLVEPSQLPRVTGEDPLLIDGRKYLVGRQPLSMPLVECGELVTEDDVTAWHDAIEQLRNFFELAEDLMVVLGPQDEVLHANQAAILFGLQPVANFLDFAHPEDRVGAKARDSFFEGRFTRTDGALRWLAWSFVTDAPGGRVYAVGRDITEDRKYLDALRTTTALLKEQSLFLELAFDAVIVRDLSGNITFWNSGAVRTYGYSRKQALGKQYHALFGVSYPIPLEQIEAELERNEEWHGEVVRFHRDGTKMLVSCHWALKRDERHLPVAILEVSRDVTEQANARQATAHLAALVEQSQDAIMSTDLSGRILTANSAAGTLLSCNAAKVVGQSVLGLVEPEQRSIFQRELDRVRLERAARRANLNFYTTDGGLVPVAITLSLMPSQRGNADGISLILRDLTAKHIRDKEIARLDRLSLASQLAAGIGHEVRNPLTTIRGFLQLFCMREDLVGYTAQFKLLIGAIDRMNETLSEFLALARNHPVELLPVDINAVIRALLGLLEADARQAACVLECELEPVPHISASERAIRQVLVNLVRNALEASSPGGDVTVRTASVDGRVVLSVRDTGVGIPADVRAQIGTPFFTTKPEGTGLGLTVCQAIARQHGATLTFDSEEGVTTFYMSFPPAH
;
A
#
# COMPACT_ATOMS: atom_id res chain seq x y z
N MET A 1 -38.01 -4.39 12.38
CA MET A 1 -37.44 -5.70 11.99
C MET A 1 -36.07 -5.59 11.33
N LEU A 2 -35.95 -5.12 10.08
CA LEU A 2 -34.69 -5.03 9.29
C LEU A 2 -33.45 -4.54 10.05
N MET A 3 -33.59 -3.52 10.90
CA MET A 3 -32.51 -2.93 11.69
C MET A 3 -31.92 -3.91 12.72
N ALA A 4 -32.76 -4.71 13.39
CA ALA A 4 -32.29 -5.75 14.32
C ALA A 4 -31.62 -6.92 13.58
N LEU A 5 -32.12 -7.28 12.39
CA LEU A 5 -31.50 -8.31 11.54
C LEU A 5 -30.07 -7.92 11.12
N ARG A 6 -29.85 -6.64 10.75
CA ARG A 6 -28.49 -6.12 10.46
C ARG A 6 -27.57 -6.19 11.68
N LEU A 7 -28.05 -5.81 12.87
CA LEU A 7 -27.27 -5.90 14.11
C LEU A 7 -26.87 -7.35 14.43
N VAL A 8 -27.80 -8.30 14.32
CA VAL A 8 -27.53 -9.74 14.54
C VAL A 8 -26.54 -10.29 13.51
N LEU A 9 -26.68 -9.94 12.23
CA LEU A 9 -25.76 -10.37 11.17
C LEU A 9 -24.33 -9.85 11.40
N ASN A 10 -24.18 -8.58 11.79
CA ASN A 10 -22.88 -8.00 12.11
C ASN A 10 -22.23 -8.69 13.33
N LEU A 11 -23.01 -9.06 14.35
CA LEU A 11 -22.52 -9.81 15.51
C LEU A 11 -22.05 -11.21 15.11
N LEU A 12 -22.86 -11.94 14.33
CA LEU A 12 -22.50 -13.28 13.85
C LEU A 12 -21.22 -13.26 13.01
N LEU A 13 -21.06 -12.26 12.12
CA LEU A 13 -19.84 -12.09 11.32
C LEU A 13 -18.63 -11.77 12.20
N ALA A 14 -18.75 -10.85 13.16
CA ALA A 14 -17.65 -10.51 14.06
C ALA A 14 -17.25 -11.67 14.98
N LEU A 15 -18.22 -12.50 15.41
CA LEU A 15 -17.95 -13.74 16.15
C LEU A 15 -17.27 -14.78 15.26
N LEU A 16 -17.68 -14.94 14.00
CA LEU A 16 -17.04 -15.86 13.06
C LEU A 16 -15.57 -15.45 12.81
N VAL A 17 -15.30 -14.16 12.56
CA VAL A 17 -13.93 -13.63 12.43
C VAL A 17 -13.11 -13.87 13.70
N SER A 18 -13.70 -13.62 14.88
CA SER A 18 -13.04 -13.85 16.17
C SER A 18 -12.69 -15.34 16.37
N LEU A 19 -13.63 -16.25 16.11
CA LEU A 19 -13.47 -17.71 16.26
C LEU A 19 -12.47 -18.28 15.26
N PHE A 20 -12.54 -17.89 13.99
CA PHE A 20 -11.66 -18.37 12.93
C PHE A 20 -10.23 -17.87 13.12
N GLY A 21 -10.05 -16.58 13.46
CA GLY A 21 -8.75 -16.05 13.84
C GLY A 21 -8.18 -16.71 15.10
N SER A 22 -9.01 -17.01 16.10
CA SER A 22 -8.59 -17.77 17.29
C SER A 22 -8.06 -19.16 16.93
N ALA A 23 -8.72 -19.86 16.01
CA ALA A 23 -8.29 -21.18 15.53
C ALA A 23 -6.94 -21.10 14.79
N ILE A 24 -6.74 -20.10 13.93
CA ILE A 24 -5.45 -19.87 13.25
C ILE A 24 -4.34 -19.62 14.28
N VAL A 25 -4.55 -18.73 15.26
CA VAL A 25 -3.55 -18.40 16.27
C VAL A 25 -3.22 -19.60 17.18
N LEU A 26 -4.18 -20.49 17.45
CA LEU A 26 -3.95 -21.71 18.24
C LEU A 26 -3.33 -22.86 17.42
N SER A 27 -3.56 -22.92 16.10
CA SER A 27 -2.91 -23.91 15.22
C SER A 27 -1.42 -23.63 14.95
N SER A 28 -0.99 -22.38 15.15
CA SER A 28 0.42 -21.99 15.07
C SER A 28 1.20 -22.59 16.24
N ARG A 29 2.18 -23.47 15.96
CA ARG A 29 2.99 -24.21 16.95
C ARG A 29 3.95 -23.37 17.81
N ARG A 30 3.70 -22.07 17.96
CA ARG A 30 4.43 -21.15 18.85
C ARG A 30 3.52 -20.75 20.01
N ARG A 31 4.07 -20.37 21.16
CA ARG A 31 3.27 -19.92 22.32
C ARG A 31 2.27 -18.83 21.89
N PRO A 32 0.98 -18.90 22.29
CA PRO A 32 -0.06 -18.03 21.77
C PRO A 32 0.27 -16.56 22.06
N ASN A 33 0.47 -15.78 20.99
CA ASN A 33 0.91 -14.40 21.10
C ASN A 33 -0.30 -13.48 21.37
N ALA A 34 -0.36 -12.88 22.56
CA ALA A 34 -1.43 -11.96 22.95
C ALA A 34 -1.58 -10.74 22.00
N TRP A 35 -0.49 -10.27 21.39
CA TRP A 35 -0.52 -9.20 20.40
C TRP A 35 -1.26 -9.61 19.11
N LEU A 36 -1.14 -10.89 18.71
CA LEU A 36 -1.79 -11.43 17.51
C LEU A 36 -3.29 -11.74 17.76
N TRP A 37 -3.62 -12.26 18.95
CA TRP A 37 -4.99 -12.32 19.46
C TRP A 37 -5.67 -10.93 19.44
N GLY A 38 -4.92 -9.91 19.85
CA GLY A 38 -5.34 -8.51 19.82
C GLY A 38 -5.70 -8.00 18.42
N ALA A 39 -4.86 -8.32 17.44
CA ALA A 39 -5.12 -7.97 16.04
C ALA A 39 -6.40 -8.62 15.49
N VAL A 40 -6.63 -9.91 15.78
CA VAL A 40 -7.86 -10.64 15.39
C VAL A 40 -9.11 -9.95 15.96
N PHE A 41 -9.11 -9.66 17.27
CA PHE A 41 -10.26 -8.96 17.89
C PHE A 41 -10.41 -7.52 17.43
N GLY A 42 -9.30 -6.80 17.17
CA GLY A 42 -9.32 -5.46 16.59
C GLY A 42 -9.97 -5.42 15.21
N LEU A 43 -9.66 -6.39 14.34
CA LEU A 43 -10.32 -6.56 13.04
C LEU A 43 -11.80 -6.91 13.20
N ALA A 44 -12.16 -7.84 14.09
CA ALA A 44 -13.56 -8.18 14.38
C ALA A 44 -14.37 -6.96 14.87
N ILE A 45 -13.77 -6.08 15.68
CA ILE A 45 -14.36 -4.80 16.09
C ILE A 45 -14.58 -3.87 14.87
N CYS A 46 -13.60 -3.76 13.97
CA CYS A 46 -13.76 -2.98 12.73
C CYS A 46 -14.94 -3.50 11.90
N PHE A 47 -15.09 -4.83 11.73
CA PHE A 47 -16.24 -5.43 11.04
C PHE A 47 -17.60 -5.01 11.63
N THR A 48 -17.74 -4.90 12.97
CA THR A 48 -19.00 -4.41 13.57
C THR A 48 -19.35 -2.97 13.16
N MET A 49 -18.34 -2.18 12.79
CA MET A 49 -18.44 -0.77 12.37
C MET A 49 -18.39 -0.54 10.84
N ILE A 50 -18.40 -1.58 9.98
CA ILE A 50 -18.45 -1.40 8.51
C ILE A 50 -19.88 -1.08 8.02
N LYS A 51 -20.91 -1.71 8.61
CA LYS A 51 -22.32 -1.40 8.34
C LYS A 51 -23.07 -1.14 9.66
N PRO A 52 -22.70 -0.09 10.41
CA PRO A 52 -23.32 0.24 11.69
C PRO A 52 -24.75 0.73 11.48
N VAL A 53 -25.57 0.70 12.54
CA VAL A 53 -26.85 1.41 12.52
C VAL A 53 -26.58 2.87 12.91
N MET A 54 -26.85 3.78 11.98
CA MET A 54 -26.76 5.22 12.23
C MET A 54 -28.14 5.75 12.63
N ILE A 55 -28.27 6.37 13.82
CA ILE A 55 -29.45 7.22 14.12
C ILE A 55 -29.28 8.59 13.45
N GLN A 56 -28.07 9.12 13.51
CA GLN A 56 -27.69 10.46 13.05
C GLN A 56 -26.26 10.42 12.48
N PRO A 57 -25.85 11.43 11.68
CA PRO A 57 -24.48 11.53 11.16
C PRO A 57 -23.42 11.42 12.28
N GLY A 58 -22.58 10.39 12.21
CA GLY A 58 -21.54 10.13 13.22
C GLY A 58 -22.00 9.43 14.50
N TRP A 59 -23.28 9.06 14.64
CA TRP A 59 -23.82 8.35 15.81
C TRP A 59 -24.09 6.88 15.48
N LEU A 60 -23.11 6.02 15.82
CA LEU A 60 -23.04 4.62 15.40
C LEU A 60 -23.45 3.67 16.53
N PHE A 61 -24.43 2.80 16.25
CA PHE A 61 -24.90 1.72 17.11
C PHE A 61 -24.58 0.33 16.51
N ASP A 62 -23.92 -0.50 17.29
CA ASP A 62 -23.42 -1.84 16.93
C ASP A 62 -23.06 -2.63 18.20
N PHE A 63 -22.45 -3.81 18.04
CA PHE A 63 -22.04 -4.70 19.14
C PHE A 63 -20.53 -4.64 19.48
N ARG A 64 -19.81 -3.56 19.15
CA ARG A 64 -18.35 -3.46 19.42
C ARG A 64 -18.00 -3.73 20.90
N ALA A 65 -18.88 -3.31 21.81
CA ALA A 65 -18.73 -3.49 23.26
C ALA A 65 -18.66 -4.97 23.67
N VAL A 66 -19.38 -5.87 22.98
CA VAL A 66 -19.35 -7.31 23.23
C VAL A 66 -18.02 -7.91 22.78
N VAL A 67 -17.51 -7.49 21.62
CA VAL A 67 -16.26 -8.01 21.03
C VAL A 67 -15.03 -7.55 21.82
N ILE A 68 -14.97 -6.28 22.26
CA ILE A 68 -13.86 -5.78 23.09
C ILE A 68 -13.92 -6.34 24.53
N ALA A 69 -15.12 -6.60 25.08
CA ALA A 69 -15.23 -7.30 26.36
C ALA A 69 -14.75 -8.75 26.24
N LEU A 70 -15.06 -9.43 25.12
CA LEU A 70 -14.60 -10.78 24.84
C LEU A 70 -13.07 -10.85 24.66
N SER A 71 -12.46 -9.86 24.02
CA SER A 71 -10.99 -9.81 23.88
C SER A 71 -10.27 -9.63 25.21
N GLY A 72 -10.81 -8.77 26.09
CA GLY A 72 -10.32 -8.59 27.46
C GLY A 72 -10.52 -9.83 28.34
N PHE A 73 -11.63 -10.54 28.17
CA PHE A 73 -11.91 -11.80 28.86
C PHE A 73 -10.98 -12.94 28.43
N ALA A 74 -10.81 -13.14 27.12
CA ALA A 74 -10.09 -14.27 26.55
C ALA A 74 -8.57 -14.12 26.62
N GLY A 75 -8.03 -12.92 26.32
CA GLY A 75 -6.60 -12.68 26.20
C GLY A 75 -6.03 -11.65 27.19
N GLY A 76 -6.83 -11.19 28.15
CA GLY A 76 -6.40 -10.28 29.20
C GLY A 76 -5.94 -8.90 28.71
N LEU A 77 -5.16 -8.22 29.55
CA LEU A 77 -4.78 -6.81 29.35
C LEU A 77 -4.06 -6.52 28.02
N PRO A 78 -3.05 -7.30 27.56
CA PRO A 78 -2.33 -6.98 26.32
C PRO A 78 -3.21 -7.14 25.07
N THR A 79 -4.08 -8.15 25.07
CA THR A 79 -5.05 -8.44 24.00
C THR A 79 -6.15 -7.38 23.94
N TYR A 80 -6.61 -6.89 25.10
CA TYR A 80 -7.51 -5.75 25.18
C TYR A 80 -6.86 -4.48 24.61
N LEU A 81 -5.66 -4.10 25.07
CA LEU A 81 -5.01 -2.84 24.68
C LEU A 81 -4.82 -2.74 23.16
N THR A 82 -4.36 -3.82 22.54
CA THR A 82 -4.19 -3.93 21.08
C THR A 82 -5.51 -3.86 20.31
N ALA A 83 -6.52 -4.65 20.71
CA ALA A 83 -7.84 -4.61 20.09
C ALA A 83 -8.52 -3.23 20.25
N ALA A 84 -8.34 -2.59 21.41
CA ALA A 84 -8.84 -1.25 21.70
C ALA A 84 -8.13 -0.18 20.87
N SER A 85 -6.81 -0.26 20.68
CA SER A 85 -6.06 0.67 19.80
C SER A 85 -6.57 0.61 18.36
N ILE A 86 -6.69 -0.60 17.79
CA ILE A 86 -7.18 -0.80 16.41
C ILE A 86 -8.63 -0.30 16.28
N GLY A 87 -9.52 -0.73 17.19
CA GLY A 87 -10.92 -0.32 17.18
C GLY A 87 -11.12 1.19 17.39
N SER A 88 -10.27 1.84 18.19
CA SER A 88 -10.33 3.28 18.44
C SER A 88 -9.81 4.09 17.26
N LEU A 89 -8.70 3.67 16.63
CA LEU A 89 -8.19 4.28 15.40
C LEU A 89 -9.23 4.22 14.28
N TYR A 90 -9.84 3.05 14.05
CA TYR A 90 -10.91 2.91 13.06
C TYR A 90 -12.15 3.74 13.43
N ARG A 91 -12.51 3.83 14.73
CA ARG A 91 -13.64 4.67 15.17
C ARG A 91 -13.38 6.16 14.96
N LEU A 92 -12.16 6.63 15.15
CA LEU A 92 -11.75 8.02 14.89
C LEU A 92 -11.73 8.31 13.37
N TYR A 93 -11.23 7.38 12.56
CA TYR A 93 -11.25 7.47 11.10
C TYR A 93 -12.67 7.64 10.52
N LEU A 94 -13.66 6.92 11.07
CA LEU A 94 -15.08 7.09 10.71
C LEU A 94 -15.69 8.45 11.13
N GLY A 95 -15.03 9.21 12.01
CA GLY A 95 -15.39 10.58 12.36
C GLY A 95 -16.80 10.80 12.95
N GLY A 96 -17.26 12.05 12.84
CA GLY A 96 -18.57 12.51 13.29
C GLY A 96 -18.73 12.68 14.81
N ALA A 97 -19.85 13.26 15.25
CA ALA A 97 -20.05 13.73 16.63
C ALA A 97 -19.87 12.63 17.71
N GLY A 98 -20.28 11.39 17.42
CA GLY A 98 -20.14 10.25 18.33
C GLY A 98 -18.75 9.60 18.34
N ALA A 99 -17.69 10.22 17.80
CA ALA A 99 -16.35 9.64 17.72
C ALA A 99 -15.72 9.42 19.10
N PHE A 100 -15.52 10.50 19.87
CA PHE A 100 -14.94 10.42 21.22
C PHE A 100 -15.79 9.58 22.20
N PRO A 101 -17.14 9.72 22.25
CA PRO A 101 -18.00 8.79 23.00
C PRO A 101 -17.80 7.32 22.60
N GLY A 102 -17.64 7.05 21.31
CA GLY A 102 -17.41 5.70 20.79
C GLY A 102 -16.07 5.11 21.23
N VAL A 103 -15.01 5.90 21.30
CA VAL A 103 -13.69 5.49 21.83
C VAL A 103 -13.77 5.23 23.33
N ALA A 104 -14.39 6.12 24.10
CA ALA A 104 -14.57 5.96 25.55
C ALA A 104 -15.34 4.67 25.90
N ALA A 105 -16.40 4.36 25.14
CA ALA A 105 -17.16 3.12 25.29
C ALA A 105 -16.33 1.86 24.98
N ILE A 106 -15.45 1.88 23.96
CA ILE A 106 -14.54 0.77 23.65
C ILE A 106 -13.58 0.50 24.83
N CYS A 107 -12.95 1.55 25.36
CA CYS A 107 -12.03 1.44 26.49
C CYS A 107 -12.73 0.90 27.76
N ALA A 108 -13.88 1.46 28.11
CA ALA A 108 -14.64 1.04 29.29
C ALA A 108 -15.13 -0.41 29.19
N ALA A 109 -15.72 -0.80 28.05
CA ALA A 109 -16.22 -2.16 27.81
C ALA A 109 -15.10 -3.21 27.90
N GLY A 110 -13.92 -2.92 27.34
CA GLY A 110 -12.78 -3.82 27.39
C GLY A 110 -12.17 -4.01 28.78
N LEU A 111 -12.09 -2.93 29.58
CA LEU A 111 -11.65 -3.01 30.99
C LEU A 111 -12.60 -3.87 31.83
N VAL A 112 -13.91 -3.76 31.62
CA VAL A 112 -14.91 -4.64 32.26
C VAL A 112 -14.70 -6.10 31.84
N GLY A 113 -14.39 -6.36 30.56
CA GLY A 113 -14.00 -7.69 30.06
C GLY A 113 -12.78 -8.28 30.77
N VAL A 114 -11.70 -7.50 30.92
CA VAL A 114 -10.47 -7.91 31.64
C VAL A 114 -10.76 -8.20 33.12
N TYR A 115 -11.57 -7.37 33.77
CA TYR A 115 -11.99 -7.57 35.17
C TYR A 115 -12.82 -8.84 35.34
N PHE A 116 -13.78 -9.09 34.46
CA PHE A 116 -14.64 -10.27 34.48
C PHE A 116 -13.84 -11.56 34.20
N GLY A 117 -12.91 -11.53 33.24
CA GLY A 117 -11.98 -12.63 32.98
C GLY A 117 -11.14 -13.00 34.20
N ARG A 118 -10.54 -12.01 34.88
CA ARG A 118 -9.75 -12.22 36.11
C ARG A 118 -10.54 -12.81 37.28
N ARG A 119 -11.86 -12.60 37.35
CA ARG A 119 -12.73 -13.17 38.40
C ARG A 119 -13.42 -14.49 38.02
N THR A 120 -13.31 -14.95 36.77
CA THR A 120 -13.97 -16.18 36.31
C THR A 120 -13.05 -17.40 36.51
N PRO A 121 -13.38 -18.37 37.38
CA PRO A 121 -12.51 -19.51 37.63
C PRO A 121 -12.47 -20.48 36.43
N ALA A 122 -11.29 -20.67 35.86
CA ALA A 122 -11.06 -21.43 34.62
C ALA A 122 -11.62 -22.86 34.61
N ARG A 123 -11.78 -23.51 35.78
CA ARG A 123 -12.36 -24.86 35.89
C ARG A 123 -13.89 -24.93 35.75
N LYS A 124 -14.63 -23.83 35.95
CA LYS A 124 -16.11 -23.81 35.87
C LYS A 124 -16.66 -22.94 34.74
N GLY A 125 -15.90 -21.93 34.30
CA GLY A 125 -16.39 -20.95 33.33
C GLY A 125 -17.44 -20.00 33.91
N PRO A 126 -17.92 -19.02 33.12
CA PRO A 126 -18.95 -18.07 33.55
C PRO A 126 -20.35 -18.69 33.46
N SER A 127 -21.23 -18.41 34.43
CA SER A 127 -22.64 -18.83 34.36
C SER A 127 -23.41 -17.97 33.36
N VAL A 128 -24.47 -18.51 32.75
CA VAL A 128 -25.36 -17.74 31.84
C VAL A 128 -25.91 -16.49 32.54
N THR A 129 -26.27 -16.59 33.83
CA THR A 129 -26.72 -15.44 34.65
C THR A 129 -25.64 -14.35 34.77
N SER A 130 -24.38 -14.72 34.96
CA SER A 130 -23.26 -13.76 35.03
C SER A 130 -22.97 -13.10 33.67
N LEU A 131 -23.16 -13.82 32.56
CA LEU A 131 -22.99 -13.29 31.20
C LEU A 131 -24.12 -12.35 30.78
N LEU A 132 -25.36 -12.64 31.19
CA LEU A 132 -26.49 -11.72 31.01
C LEU A 132 -26.24 -10.42 31.80
N GLY A 133 -25.83 -10.51 33.07
CA GLY A 133 -25.45 -9.35 33.88
C GLY A 133 -24.31 -8.53 33.28
N LEU A 134 -23.27 -9.19 32.76
CA LEU A 134 -22.18 -8.55 32.01
C LEU A 134 -22.71 -7.80 30.78
N GLY A 135 -23.54 -8.42 29.95
CA GLY A 135 -24.08 -7.78 28.75
C GLY A 135 -25.04 -6.61 29.05
N THR A 136 -25.78 -6.65 30.17
CA THR A 136 -26.56 -5.50 30.65
C THR A 136 -25.64 -4.34 31.06
N LEU A 137 -24.54 -4.62 31.77
CA LEU A 137 -23.55 -3.59 32.12
C LEU A 137 -22.88 -2.97 30.88
N LEU A 138 -22.56 -3.78 29.88
CA LEU A 138 -22.01 -3.31 28.59
C LEU A 138 -23.02 -2.44 27.81
N ALA A 139 -24.31 -2.78 27.86
CA ALA A 139 -25.39 -1.95 27.29
C ALA A 139 -25.47 -0.58 28.00
N ILE A 140 -25.48 -0.57 29.33
CA ILE A 140 -25.53 0.66 30.15
C ILE A 140 -24.33 1.56 29.86
N ILE A 141 -23.11 1.01 29.79
CA ILE A 141 -21.89 1.76 29.43
C ILE A 141 -22.04 2.41 28.05
N THR A 142 -22.49 1.65 27.06
CA THR A 142 -22.67 2.12 25.67
C THR A 142 -23.71 3.23 25.57
N ILE A 143 -24.86 3.08 26.27
CA ILE A 143 -25.93 4.07 26.32
C ILE A 143 -25.46 5.34 27.05
N SER A 144 -24.75 5.20 28.18
CA SER A 144 -24.30 6.34 29.00
C SER A 144 -23.33 7.25 28.25
N PHE A 145 -22.29 6.70 27.62
CA PHE A 145 -21.37 7.52 26.80
C PHE A 145 -22.08 8.17 25.62
N THR A 146 -23.04 7.47 25.00
CA THR A 146 -23.85 8.02 23.90
C THR A 146 -24.69 9.22 24.35
N LEU A 147 -25.37 9.10 25.51
CA LEU A 147 -26.17 10.18 26.08
C LEU A 147 -25.32 11.40 26.45
N ILE A 148 -24.14 11.18 27.06
CA ILE A 148 -23.19 12.24 27.42
C ILE A 148 -22.78 13.05 26.18
N GLY A 149 -22.43 12.40 25.07
CA GLY A 149 -22.08 13.14 23.85
C GLY A 149 -23.29 13.78 23.15
N SER A 150 -24.50 13.21 23.23
CA SER A 150 -25.69 13.86 22.65
C SER A 150 -26.04 15.17 23.38
N LEU A 151 -25.87 15.21 24.70
CA LEU A 151 -26.04 16.42 25.52
C LEU A 151 -25.12 17.56 25.06
N VAL A 152 -23.85 17.25 24.75
CA VAL A 152 -22.88 18.24 24.22
C VAL A 152 -23.31 18.79 22.87
N SER A 153 -23.97 17.98 22.02
CA SER A 153 -24.38 18.38 20.66
C SER A 153 -25.66 19.23 20.57
N ARG A 154 -26.35 19.48 21.71
CA ARG A 154 -27.68 20.13 21.78
C ARG A 154 -28.82 19.50 20.94
N GLN A 155 -28.59 18.36 20.27
CA GLN A 155 -29.58 17.67 19.45
C GLN A 155 -29.80 16.23 19.94
N GLY A 156 -31.06 15.77 19.97
CA GLY A 156 -31.37 14.34 19.91
C GLY A 156 -31.53 13.55 21.20
N ILE A 157 -32.11 14.09 22.29
CA ILE A 157 -32.54 13.24 23.42
C ILE A 157 -33.71 12.32 23.01
N VAL A 158 -34.73 12.86 22.33
CA VAL A 158 -36.00 12.18 22.01
C VAL A 158 -35.85 10.93 21.12
N MET A 159 -34.82 10.87 20.26
CA MET A 159 -34.59 9.76 19.33
C MET A 159 -33.76 8.59 19.89
N THR A 160 -33.11 8.75 21.04
CA THR A 160 -32.24 7.69 21.59
C THR A 160 -33.00 6.60 22.37
N TRP A 161 -34.13 6.96 22.98
CA TRP A 161 -34.90 6.08 23.87
C TRP A 161 -35.35 4.75 23.24
N PRO A 162 -35.89 4.70 22.00
CA PRO A 162 -36.30 3.44 21.39
C PRO A 162 -35.13 2.48 21.11
N LEU A 163 -33.94 3.01 20.80
CA LEU A 163 -32.76 2.19 20.54
C LEU A 163 -32.02 1.79 21.82
N ALA A 164 -32.11 2.58 22.89
CA ALA A 164 -31.65 2.18 24.22
C ALA A 164 -32.37 0.92 24.72
N LEU A 165 -33.70 0.84 24.56
CA LEU A 165 -34.49 -0.36 24.89
C LEU A 165 -34.09 -1.60 24.07
N LEU A 166 -33.79 -1.42 22.78
CA LEU A 166 -33.32 -2.50 21.91
C LEU A 166 -31.89 -2.96 22.28
N LEU A 167 -30.99 -2.04 22.67
CA LEU A 167 -29.67 -2.40 23.21
C LEU A 167 -29.79 -3.15 24.53
N LEU A 168 -30.64 -2.69 25.44
CA LEU A 168 -30.80 -3.28 26.78
C LEU A 168 -31.39 -4.70 26.74
N SER A 169 -32.09 -5.06 25.66
CA SER A 169 -32.64 -6.40 25.42
C SER A 169 -31.71 -7.29 24.58
N LEU A 170 -31.12 -6.78 23.49
CA LEU A 170 -30.26 -7.59 22.61
C LEU A 170 -28.82 -7.79 23.12
N THR A 171 -28.23 -6.81 23.83
CA THR A 171 -26.83 -6.90 24.27
C THR A 171 -26.60 -7.97 25.34
N PRO A 172 -27.47 -8.17 26.35
CA PRO A 172 -27.36 -9.29 27.28
C PRO A 172 -27.37 -10.65 26.56
N LEU A 173 -28.34 -10.86 25.66
CA LEU A 173 -28.48 -12.10 24.90
C LEU A 173 -27.28 -12.34 23.98
N GLY A 174 -26.87 -11.31 23.24
CA GLY A 174 -25.70 -11.35 22.36
C GLY A 174 -24.39 -11.62 23.12
N THR A 175 -24.23 -11.05 24.32
CA THR A 175 -23.07 -11.31 25.20
C THR A 175 -23.07 -12.75 25.71
N ALA A 176 -24.22 -13.25 26.17
CA ALA A 176 -24.34 -14.64 26.61
C ALA A 176 -24.04 -15.64 25.47
N MET A 177 -24.62 -15.43 24.28
CA MET A 177 -24.32 -16.25 23.10
C MET A 177 -22.85 -16.18 22.68
N ALA A 178 -22.28 -14.98 22.59
CA ALA A 178 -20.88 -14.75 22.22
C ALA A 178 -19.90 -15.49 23.14
N PHE A 179 -20.05 -15.30 24.46
CA PHE A 179 -19.14 -15.87 25.45
C PHE A 179 -19.31 -17.39 25.58
N VAL A 180 -20.54 -17.93 25.47
CA VAL A 180 -20.76 -19.39 25.49
C VAL A 180 -20.18 -20.05 24.23
N ALA A 181 -20.44 -19.52 23.04
CA ALA A 181 -19.90 -20.06 21.79
C ALA A 181 -18.37 -19.99 21.77
N PHE A 182 -17.79 -18.85 22.18
CA PHE A 182 -16.35 -18.70 22.31
C PHE A 182 -15.75 -19.66 23.33
N ALA A 183 -16.32 -19.78 24.54
CA ALA A 183 -15.80 -20.68 25.56
C ALA A 183 -15.85 -22.15 25.13
N GLN A 184 -16.91 -22.59 24.43
CA GLN A 184 -17.01 -23.96 23.91
C GLN A 184 -15.95 -24.26 22.84
N VAL A 185 -15.74 -23.36 21.88
CA VAL A 185 -14.75 -23.55 20.80
C VAL A 185 -13.33 -23.43 21.35
N HIS A 186 -13.05 -22.40 22.16
CA HIS A 186 -11.73 -22.18 22.76
C HIS A 186 -11.33 -23.35 23.67
N LYS A 187 -12.25 -23.88 24.48
CA LYS A 187 -12.00 -25.07 25.30
C LYS A 187 -11.58 -26.27 24.44
N ARG A 188 -12.32 -26.58 23.36
CA ARG A 188 -11.98 -27.70 22.46
C ARG A 188 -10.60 -27.51 21.81
N LEU A 189 -10.29 -26.31 21.32
CA LEU A 189 -9.00 -26.02 20.70
C LEU A 189 -7.83 -26.13 21.70
N VAL A 190 -8.03 -25.71 22.96
CA VAL A 190 -7.02 -25.89 24.03
C VAL A 190 -6.87 -27.36 24.43
N GLU A 191 -7.97 -28.12 24.53
CA GLU A 191 -7.94 -29.56 24.81
C GLU A 191 -7.22 -30.33 23.68
N GLN A 192 -7.44 -29.98 22.40
CA GLN A 192 -6.68 -30.54 21.28
C GLN A 192 -5.20 -30.14 21.30
N ALA A 193 -4.88 -28.86 21.50
CA ALA A 193 -3.50 -28.38 21.52
C ALA A 193 -2.68 -28.96 22.69
N THR A 194 -3.29 -29.17 23.86
CA THR A 194 -2.64 -29.86 24.98
C THR A 194 -2.46 -31.35 24.72
N LEU A 195 -3.43 -32.02 24.08
CA LEU A 195 -3.31 -33.42 23.66
C LEU A 195 -2.17 -33.61 22.63
N GLU A 196 -2.11 -32.78 21.59
CA GLU A 196 -1.03 -32.79 20.60
C GLU A 196 0.34 -32.53 21.24
N ALA A 197 0.44 -31.56 22.16
CA ALA A 197 1.69 -31.26 22.85
C ALA A 197 2.16 -32.43 23.73
N LEU A 198 1.25 -33.08 24.46
CA LEU A 198 1.55 -34.28 25.24
C LEU A 198 2.02 -35.43 24.34
N VAL A 199 1.24 -35.76 23.30
CA VAL A 199 1.56 -36.84 22.36
C VAL A 199 2.90 -36.59 21.63
N THR A 200 3.17 -35.37 21.18
CA THR A 200 4.44 -35.03 20.50
C THR A 200 5.66 -34.90 21.42
N SER A 201 5.46 -34.79 22.74
CA SER A 201 6.57 -34.83 23.73
C SER A 201 7.02 -36.24 24.12
N LEU A 202 6.24 -37.27 23.80
CA LEU A 202 6.58 -38.67 24.08
C LEU A 202 7.50 -39.24 22.99
N PRO A 203 8.59 -39.95 23.36
CA PRO A 203 9.53 -40.51 22.38
C PRO A 203 9.01 -41.80 21.71
N THR A 204 8.18 -42.57 22.41
CA THR A 204 7.57 -43.81 21.93
C THR A 204 6.40 -43.53 20.98
N GLY A 205 6.27 -44.32 19.91
CA GLY A 205 5.20 -44.15 18.92
C GLY A 205 3.81 -44.29 19.54
N LEU A 206 3.01 -43.23 19.49
CA LEU A 206 1.69 -43.15 20.11
C LEU A 206 0.67 -42.50 19.16
N THR A 207 -0.47 -43.17 19.00
CA THR A 207 -1.65 -42.66 18.30
C THR A 207 -2.85 -42.75 19.22
N VAL A 208 -3.49 -41.60 19.50
CA VAL A 208 -4.70 -41.50 20.33
C VAL A 208 -5.92 -41.52 19.42
N LEU A 209 -6.89 -42.38 19.73
CA LEU A 209 -8.16 -42.51 19.01
C LEU A 209 -9.34 -41.99 19.85
N ASP A 210 -10.40 -41.53 19.18
CA ASP A 210 -11.70 -41.31 19.82
C ASP A 210 -12.49 -42.63 20.01
N ALA A 211 -13.60 -42.58 20.75
CA ALA A 211 -14.48 -43.73 20.96
C ALA A 211 -15.21 -44.23 19.69
N LYS A 212 -14.88 -43.69 18.51
CA LYS A 212 -15.35 -44.11 17.19
C LYS A 212 -14.18 -44.50 16.26
N GLY A 213 -12.97 -44.69 16.80
CA GLY A 213 -11.78 -45.13 16.09
C GLY A 213 -11.07 -44.04 15.26
N ARG A 214 -11.42 -42.76 15.43
CA ARG A 214 -10.82 -41.65 14.67
C ARG A 214 -9.55 -41.15 15.34
N VAL A 215 -8.48 -40.93 14.58
CA VAL A 215 -7.23 -40.37 15.11
C VAL A 215 -7.46 -38.94 15.62
N LEU A 216 -7.20 -38.73 16.92
CA LEU A 216 -7.24 -37.42 17.59
C LEU A 216 -5.87 -36.76 17.64
N ALA A 217 -4.81 -37.55 17.81
CA ALA A 217 -3.41 -37.09 17.78
C ALA A 217 -2.48 -38.27 17.48
N THR A 218 -1.36 -38.03 16.82
CA THR A 218 -0.29 -39.03 16.61
C THR A 218 1.07 -38.34 16.61
N ASN A 219 2.12 -39.03 17.07
CA ASN A 219 3.49 -38.48 17.10
C ASN A 219 4.37 -39.00 15.96
N ARG A 220 5.53 -38.35 15.78
CA ARG A 220 6.44 -38.60 14.65
C ARG A 220 7.07 -39.99 14.62
N THR A 221 7.00 -40.77 15.71
CA THR A 221 7.56 -42.13 15.80
C THR A 221 6.52 -43.24 15.62
N ALA A 222 5.23 -42.90 15.45
CA ALA A 222 4.20 -43.85 15.07
C ALA A 222 4.21 -44.09 13.55
N ARG A 223 4.41 -45.35 13.12
CA ARG A 223 4.04 -45.78 11.76
C ARG A 223 2.53 -46.02 11.73
N LEU A 224 1.83 -45.42 10.76
CA LEU A 224 0.44 -45.75 10.47
C LEU A 224 0.40 -47.10 9.72
N VAL A 225 -0.01 -48.14 10.43
CA VAL A 225 -0.49 -49.40 9.84
C VAL A 225 -1.94 -49.19 9.40
N GLU A 226 -2.37 -49.78 8.29
CA GLU A 226 -3.76 -49.64 7.85
C GLU A 226 -4.75 -50.26 8.86
N PRO A 227 -5.96 -49.69 9.05
CA PRO A 227 -6.97 -50.26 9.95
C PRO A 227 -7.42 -51.69 9.57
N SER A 228 -7.15 -52.10 8.34
CA SER A 228 -7.37 -53.45 7.78
C SER A 228 -6.45 -54.52 8.36
N GLN A 229 -5.30 -54.13 8.94
CA GLN A 229 -4.23 -55.05 9.36
C GLN A 229 -4.03 -55.16 10.89
N LEU A 230 -4.86 -54.47 11.69
CA LEU A 230 -4.76 -54.51 13.16
C LEU A 230 -5.56 -55.68 13.75
N PRO A 231 -4.94 -56.68 14.40
CA PRO A 231 -5.67 -57.75 15.07
C PRO A 231 -6.40 -57.22 16.31
N ARG A 232 -7.65 -57.64 16.51
CA ARG A 232 -8.40 -57.38 17.75
C ARG A 232 -7.88 -58.27 18.88
N VAL A 233 -6.91 -57.78 19.64
CA VAL A 233 -6.40 -58.48 20.84
C VAL A 233 -7.07 -57.92 22.09
N THR A 234 -7.73 -58.80 22.84
CA THR A 234 -8.22 -58.56 24.21
C THR A 234 -7.50 -59.53 25.15
N GLY A 235 -6.30 -59.15 25.58
CA GLY A 235 -5.41 -59.96 26.42
C GLY A 235 -4.18 -59.15 26.83
N GLU A 236 -3.44 -59.62 27.84
CA GLU A 236 -2.37 -58.85 28.52
C GLU A 236 -0.96 -59.05 27.92
N ASP A 237 -0.83 -59.78 26.81
CA ASP A 237 0.47 -60.09 26.19
C ASP A 237 1.08 -58.94 25.37
N PRO A 238 2.41 -58.73 25.42
CA PRO A 238 3.09 -57.66 24.69
C PRO A 238 3.29 -57.99 23.20
N LEU A 239 2.85 -57.09 22.31
CA LEU A 239 3.05 -57.24 20.87
C LEU A 239 4.53 -57.12 20.45
N LEU A 240 4.92 -57.95 19.47
CA LEU A 240 6.20 -57.93 18.79
C LEU A 240 5.98 -57.59 17.29
N ILE A 241 6.59 -56.50 16.83
CA ILE A 241 6.59 -56.05 15.42
C ILE A 241 8.01 -55.55 15.09
N ASP A 242 8.54 -55.86 13.91
CA ASP A 242 9.86 -55.41 13.40
C ASP A 242 11.01 -55.54 14.43
N GLY A 243 11.04 -56.63 15.18
CA GLY A 243 12.06 -56.91 16.21
C GLY A 243 12.01 -56.00 17.45
N ARG A 244 11.03 -55.11 17.56
CA ARG A 244 10.87 -54.18 18.69
C ARG A 244 9.82 -54.71 19.66
N LYS A 245 10.21 -54.89 20.94
CA LYS A 245 9.30 -55.27 22.02
C LYS A 245 8.48 -54.05 22.48
N TYR A 246 7.16 -54.12 22.35
CA TYR A 246 6.26 -53.08 22.87
C TYR A 246 5.72 -53.49 24.25
N LEU A 247 6.35 -52.97 25.31
CA LEU A 247 5.93 -53.21 26.69
C LEU A 247 4.70 -52.36 27.06
N VAL A 248 3.55 -53.01 27.25
CA VAL A 248 2.41 -52.45 27.98
C VAL A 248 2.73 -52.54 29.48
N GLY A 249 3.57 -51.62 29.94
CA GLY A 249 4.29 -51.76 31.21
C GLY A 249 3.43 -51.59 32.47
N ARG A 250 3.26 -52.69 33.22
CA ARG A 250 3.20 -52.68 34.68
C ARG A 250 4.44 -53.42 35.26
N GLN A 251 5.52 -52.65 35.47
CA GLN A 251 6.76 -52.99 36.22
C GLN A 251 7.84 -53.92 35.54
N PRO A 252 9.11 -54.00 36.05
CA PRO A 252 10.33 -54.32 35.26
C PRO A 252 11.19 -55.56 35.71
N LEU A 253 12.24 -55.94 34.93
CA LEU A 253 13.22 -57.06 35.16
C LEU A 253 14.60 -56.87 34.40
N SER A 254 15.60 -57.79 34.49
CA SER A 254 17.07 -57.48 34.27
C SER A 254 18.10 -58.59 33.77
N MET A 255 19.15 -58.22 32.97
CA MET A 255 20.55 -58.79 32.73
C MET A 255 20.83 -60.09 31.83
N PRO A 256 22.08 -60.69 31.61
CA PRO A 256 23.15 -60.36 30.58
C PRO A 256 24.12 -61.48 29.89
N LEU A 257 24.92 -61.13 28.82
CA LEU A 257 26.37 -61.46 28.35
C LEU A 257 27.05 -62.82 27.80
N VAL A 258 28.24 -62.74 27.07
CA VAL A 258 29.48 -63.69 26.86
C VAL A 258 30.13 -63.96 25.39
N GLU A 259 31.35 -64.60 25.19
CA GLU A 259 32.48 -64.38 24.12
C GLU A 259 33.52 -65.57 23.67
N CYS A 260 34.65 -65.36 22.86
CA CYS A 260 35.94 -66.17 22.46
C CYS A 260 36.10 -66.99 21.07
N GLY A 261 37.22 -67.51 20.38
CA GLY A 261 38.77 -67.70 20.32
C GLY A 261 39.25 -68.50 18.97
N GLU A 262 40.46 -68.99 18.46
CA GLU A 262 42.01 -69.04 18.61
C GLU A 262 42.87 -69.62 17.33
N LEU A 263 44.21 -70.07 17.32
CA LEU A 263 45.16 -70.31 16.10
C LEU A 263 46.40 -71.38 16.10
N VAL A 264 47.20 -71.72 15.00
CA VAL A 264 48.30 -72.83 14.80
C VAL A 264 49.54 -72.63 13.75
N THR A 265 50.61 -73.51 13.62
CA THR A 265 51.97 -73.41 12.86
C THR A 265 52.58 -74.61 11.95
N GLU A 266 53.94 -74.82 11.77
CA GLU A 266 54.77 -75.22 10.52
C GLU A 266 56.10 -76.11 10.70
N ASP A 267 56.77 -76.73 9.64
CA ASP A 267 58.23 -77.24 9.62
C ASP A 267 58.91 -77.74 8.26
N ASP A 268 60.26 -78.03 8.24
CA ASP A 268 61.19 -78.80 7.29
C ASP A 268 62.27 -78.08 6.36
N VAL A 269 63.38 -78.76 5.99
CA VAL A 269 64.76 -78.19 5.81
C VAL A 269 65.52 -78.39 4.45
N THR A 270 65.22 -79.38 3.59
CA THR A 270 66.16 -79.76 2.47
C THR A 270 66.48 -78.65 1.44
N ALA A 271 65.66 -77.59 1.33
CA ALA A 271 65.85 -76.49 0.38
C ALA A 271 67.12 -75.62 0.62
N TRP A 272 67.84 -75.82 1.73
CA TRP A 272 68.80 -74.86 2.26
C TRP A 272 70.08 -74.64 1.43
N HIS A 273 70.53 -75.60 0.62
CA HIS A 273 71.78 -75.47 -0.16
C HIS A 273 71.60 -74.71 -1.49
N ASP A 274 70.59 -75.05 -2.30
CA ASP A 274 70.28 -74.33 -3.54
C ASP A 274 69.97 -72.84 -3.25
N ALA A 275 69.32 -72.58 -2.10
CA ALA A 275 69.05 -71.23 -1.63
C ALA A 275 70.32 -70.37 -1.47
N ILE A 276 71.45 -70.95 -1.03
CA ILE A 276 72.70 -70.18 -0.79
C ILE A 276 73.32 -69.68 -2.10
N GLU A 277 73.36 -70.51 -3.14
CA GLU A 277 73.90 -70.08 -4.44
C GLU A 277 72.95 -69.11 -5.16
N GLN A 278 71.65 -69.31 -5.03
CA GLN A 278 70.64 -68.35 -5.50
C GLN A 278 70.76 -67.01 -4.77
N LEU A 279 70.94 -66.99 -3.44
CA LEU A 279 71.13 -65.78 -2.64
C LEU A 279 72.40 -65.01 -3.03
N ARG A 280 73.51 -65.71 -3.32
CA ARG A 280 74.76 -65.07 -3.79
C ARG A 280 74.57 -64.40 -5.15
N ASN A 281 73.93 -65.08 -6.10
CA ASN A 281 73.66 -64.53 -7.43
C ASN A 281 72.63 -63.38 -7.38
N PHE A 282 71.63 -63.47 -6.48
CA PHE A 282 70.67 -62.40 -6.21
C PHE A 282 71.36 -61.14 -5.66
N PHE A 283 72.30 -61.28 -4.72
CA PHE A 283 73.05 -60.15 -4.16
C PHE A 283 73.81 -59.38 -5.26
N GLU A 284 74.62 -60.08 -6.06
CA GLU A 284 75.50 -59.44 -7.07
C GLU A 284 74.76 -58.87 -8.28
N LEU A 285 73.63 -59.47 -8.68
CA LEU A 285 72.86 -59.07 -9.87
C LEU A 285 71.69 -58.12 -9.58
N ALA A 286 71.44 -57.76 -8.32
CA ALA A 286 70.40 -56.80 -7.97
C ALA A 286 70.72 -55.38 -8.49
N GLU A 287 69.72 -54.72 -9.09
CA GLU A 287 69.80 -53.33 -9.53
C GLU A 287 69.74 -52.33 -8.35
N ASP A 288 69.14 -52.75 -7.23
CA ASP A 288 69.22 -52.02 -5.96
C ASP A 288 70.62 -52.14 -5.33
N LEU A 289 71.06 -51.10 -4.63
CA LEU A 289 72.34 -51.03 -3.95
C LEU A 289 72.31 -51.93 -2.70
N MET A 290 72.91 -53.12 -2.75
CA MET A 290 72.99 -54.01 -1.60
C MET A 290 74.37 -53.88 -0.93
N VAL A 291 74.39 -53.55 0.36
CA VAL A 291 75.62 -53.49 1.16
C VAL A 291 75.46 -54.23 2.49
N VAL A 292 76.56 -54.78 2.99
CA VAL A 292 76.68 -55.33 4.34
C VAL A 292 77.62 -54.44 5.12
N LEU A 293 77.11 -53.79 6.17
CA LEU A 293 77.87 -52.89 7.04
C LEU A 293 78.34 -53.60 8.31
N GLY A 294 79.47 -53.16 8.84
CA GLY A 294 79.99 -53.59 10.12
C GLY A 294 79.56 -52.70 11.31
N PRO A 295 80.11 -52.98 12.50
CA PRO A 295 79.77 -52.28 13.74
C PRO A 295 80.27 -50.82 13.80
N GLN A 296 81.10 -50.35 12.86
CA GLN A 296 81.61 -48.97 12.78
C GLN A 296 81.11 -48.20 11.55
N ASP A 297 80.02 -48.67 10.92
CA ASP A 297 79.46 -48.16 9.64
C ASP A 297 80.40 -48.36 8.43
N GLU A 298 81.38 -49.25 8.53
CA GLU A 298 82.25 -49.67 7.45
C GLU A 298 81.56 -50.66 6.50
N VAL A 299 81.72 -50.50 5.20
CA VAL A 299 81.21 -51.43 4.19
C VAL A 299 82.09 -52.69 4.18
N LEU A 300 81.53 -53.84 4.57
CA LEU A 300 82.17 -55.15 4.54
C LEU A 300 82.02 -55.82 3.17
N HIS A 301 80.81 -55.75 2.61
CA HIS A 301 80.46 -56.24 1.28
C HIS A 301 79.54 -55.25 0.58
N ALA A 302 79.62 -55.19 -0.74
CA ALA A 302 78.78 -54.35 -1.59
C ALA A 302 78.59 -55.07 -2.93
N ASN A 303 77.37 -55.05 -3.47
CA ASN A 303 77.10 -55.60 -4.79
C ASN A 303 77.55 -54.65 -5.90
N GLN A 304 77.52 -55.12 -7.15
CA GLN A 304 77.90 -54.33 -8.32
C GLN A 304 77.19 -52.97 -8.41
N ALA A 305 75.90 -52.86 -8.05
CA ALA A 305 75.17 -51.59 -8.04
C ALA A 305 75.70 -50.60 -6.98
N ALA A 306 75.93 -51.07 -5.75
CA ALA A 306 76.50 -50.27 -4.67
C ALA A 306 77.96 -49.84 -4.95
N ILE A 307 78.76 -50.74 -5.52
CA ILE A 307 80.12 -50.49 -6.02
C ILE A 307 80.12 -49.37 -7.07
N LEU A 308 79.20 -49.40 -8.03
CA LEU A 308 79.05 -48.37 -9.07
C LEU A 308 78.55 -47.02 -8.52
N PHE A 309 77.81 -47.01 -7.41
CA PHE A 309 77.47 -45.76 -6.70
C PHE A 309 78.68 -45.17 -5.95
N GLY A 310 79.58 -46.03 -5.47
CA GLY A 310 80.80 -45.65 -4.75
C GLY A 310 80.97 -46.30 -3.37
N LEU A 311 80.00 -47.10 -2.92
CA LEU A 311 80.05 -47.82 -1.65
C LEU A 311 80.98 -49.04 -1.76
N GLN A 312 82.28 -48.77 -1.94
CA GLN A 312 83.33 -49.78 -1.99
C GLN A 312 83.54 -50.41 -0.61
N PRO A 313 83.97 -51.69 -0.53
CA PRO A 313 84.45 -52.26 0.72
C PRO A 313 85.53 -51.39 1.38
N VAL A 314 85.55 -51.36 2.72
CA VAL A 314 86.39 -50.50 3.58
C VAL A 314 85.98 -49.00 3.60
N ALA A 315 85.09 -48.53 2.73
CA ALA A 315 84.54 -47.18 2.84
C ALA A 315 83.56 -47.05 4.03
N ASN A 316 83.40 -45.85 4.59
CA ASN A 316 82.34 -45.59 5.59
C ASN A 316 81.02 -45.19 4.89
N PHE A 317 79.93 -45.88 5.22
CA PHE A 317 78.62 -45.66 4.63
C PHE A 317 78.07 -44.24 4.87
N LEU A 318 78.32 -43.67 6.05
CA LEU A 318 77.77 -42.38 6.45
C LEU A 318 78.46 -41.20 5.75
N ASP A 319 79.64 -41.39 5.14
CA ASP A 319 80.29 -40.30 4.42
C ASP A 319 79.57 -39.93 3.11
N PHE A 320 78.89 -40.89 2.50
CA PHE A 320 78.07 -40.67 1.31
C PHE A 320 76.74 -39.98 1.64
N ALA A 321 76.23 -40.12 2.87
CA ALA A 321 75.01 -39.46 3.30
C ALA A 321 75.19 -37.94 3.48
N HIS A 322 74.19 -37.16 3.04
CA HIS A 322 74.15 -35.71 3.20
C HIS A 322 74.20 -35.33 4.69
N PRO A 323 74.90 -34.25 5.11
CA PRO A 323 75.17 -33.98 6.53
C PRO A 323 73.93 -33.95 7.45
N GLU A 324 72.79 -33.43 6.95
CA GLU A 324 71.52 -33.40 7.67
C GLU A 324 70.90 -34.80 7.85
N ASP A 325 71.14 -35.70 6.90
CA ASP A 325 70.51 -37.01 6.80
C ASP A 325 71.34 -38.12 7.48
N ARG A 326 72.63 -37.85 7.76
CA ARG A 326 73.56 -38.77 8.45
C ARG A 326 73.02 -39.31 9.78
N VAL A 327 72.23 -38.51 10.52
CA VAL A 327 71.65 -38.92 11.81
C VAL A 327 70.58 -40.01 11.61
N GLY A 328 69.70 -39.86 10.62
CA GLY A 328 68.70 -40.88 10.28
C GLY A 328 69.32 -42.11 9.64
N ALA A 329 70.29 -41.93 8.75
CA ALA A 329 71.06 -43.03 8.15
C ALA A 329 71.79 -43.88 9.23
N LYS A 330 72.25 -43.26 10.32
CA LYS A 330 72.89 -43.96 11.45
C LYS A 330 71.89 -44.56 12.45
N ALA A 331 70.65 -44.08 12.51
CA ALA A 331 69.61 -44.64 13.37
C ALA A 331 69.28 -46.10 13.01
N ARG A 332 69.44 -46.47 11.73
CA ARG A 332 69.26 -47.84 11.22
C ARG A 332 67.84 -48.39 11.51
N ASP A 333 66.84 -47.50 11.49
CA ASP A 333 65.42 -47.89 11.45
C ASP A 333 65.15 -48.81 10.25
N SER A 334 64.13 -49.66 10.32
CA SER A 334 63.85 -50.67 9.27
C SER A 334 63.62 -50.10 7.86
N PHE A 335 63.33 -48.81 7.76
CA PHE A 335 63.24 -48.06 6.50
C PHE A 335 63.64 -46.58 6.71
N PHE A 336 64.41 -46.01 5.78
CA PHE A 336 64.89 -44.63 5.81
C PHE A 336 65.03 -44.04 4.39
N GLU A 337 64.51 -42.85 4.15
CA GLU A 337 64.74 -42.08 2.91
C GLU A 337 65.68 -40.90 3.17
N GLY A 338 66.80 -40.84 2.46
CA GLY A 338 67.79 -39.77 2.62
C GLY A 338 68.52 -39.41 1.32
N ARG A 339 69.21 -38.27 1.33
CA ARG A 339 70.08 -37.80 0.24
C ARG A 339 71.46 -38.41 0.40
N PHE A 340 71.95 -39.08 -0.64
CA PHE A 340 73.30 -39.63 -0.73
C PHE A 340 74.02 -39.05 -1.95
N THR A 341 75.32 -38.83 -1.82
CA THR A 341 76.16 -38.26 -2.87
C THR A 341 76.91 -39.39 -3.57
N ARG A 342 76.71 -39.55 -4.88
CA ARG A 342 77.44 -40.51 -5.71
C ARG A 342 78.88 -40.02 -5.94
N THR A 343 79.80 -40.92 -6.31
CA THR A 343 81.23 -40.61 -6.56
C THR A 343 81.52 -39.53 -7.60
N ASP A 344 80.58 -39.23 -8.51
CA ASP A 344 80.66 -38.11 -9.46
C ASP A 344 80.14 -36.77 -8.90
N GLY A 345 79.81 -36.72 -7.61
CA GLY A 345 79.22 -35.56 -6.93
C GLY A 345 77.70 -35.42 -7.12
N ALA A 346 77.05 -36.34 -7.84
CA ALA A 346 75.61 -36.27 -8.07
C ALA A 346 74.82 -36.65 -6.80
N LEU A 347 74.00 -35.74 -6.31
CA LEU A 347 73.09 -36.00 -5.19
C LEU A 347 71.89 -36.84 -5.66
N ARG A 348 71.58 -37.92 -4.94
CA ARG A 348 70.47 -38.86 -5.18
C ARG A 348 69.64 -39.05 -3.92
N TRP A 349 68.34 -39.25 -4.06
CA TRP A 349 67.50 -39.73 -2.97
C TRP A 349 67.52 -41.25 -2.98
N LEU A 350 68.00 -41.86 -1.91
CA LEU A 350 68.00 -43.31 -1.72
C LEU A 350 67.02 -43.70 -0.61
N ALA A 351 66.18 -44.69 -0.90
CA ALA A 351 65.33 -45.37 0.07
C ALA A 351 66.05 -46.65 0.54
N TRP A 352 66.50 -46.65 1.80
CA TRP A 352 67.23 -47.74 2.43
C TRP A 352 66.33 -48.56 3.36
N SER A 353 66.32 -49.88 3.20
CA SER A 353 65.84 -50.82 4.22
C SER A 353 67.02 -51.47 4.93
N PHE A 354 66.97 -51.51 6.26
CA PHE A 354 68.03 -52.05 7.11
C PHE A 354 67.56 -53.28 7.90
N VAL A 355 68.38 -54.34 7.91
CA VAL A 355 68.17 -55.56 8.70
C VAL A 355 69.44 -55.86 9.51
N THR A 356 69.31 -55.93 10.83
CA THR A 356 70.44 -56.10 11.77
C THR A 356 70.57 -57.54 12.23
N ASP A 357 71.80 -58.07 12.23
CA ASP A 357 72.11 -59.43 12.66
C ASP A 357 72.64 -59.48 14.09
N ALA A 358 71.82 -59.98 15.01
CA ALA A 358 71.99 -59.84 16.45
C ALA A 358 73.27 -60.47 17.04
N PRO A 359 73.78 -61.64 16.59
CA PRO A 359 75.02 -62.21 17.12
C PRO A 359 76.29 -61.58 16.53
N GLY A 360 76.18 -60.96 15.35
CA GLY A 360 77.33 -60.50 14.55
C GLY A 360 77.55 -58.99 14.51
N GLY A 361 76.56 -58.18 14.89
CA GLY A 361 76.64 -56.71 14.82
C GLY A 361 76.65 -56.15 13.39
N ARG A 362 76.37 -56.99 12.39
CA ARG A 362 76.32 -56.63 10.97
C ARG A 362 74.96 -56.03 10.61
N VAL A 363 74.93 -55.20 9.58
CA VAL A 363 73.68 -54.66 9.01
C VAL A 363 73.64 -54.92 7.52
N TYR A 364 72.63 -55.64 7.07
CA TYR A 364 72.30 -55.81 5.66
C TYR A 364 71.41 -54.63 5.26
N ALA A 365 71.85 -53.85 4.27
CA ALA A 365 71.14 -52.66 3.81
C ALA A 365 70.88 -52.75 2.30
N VAL A 366 69.64 -52.45 1.89
CA VAL A 366 69.22 -52.43 0.48
C VAL A 366 68.70 -51.04 0.16
N GLY A 367 69.34 -50.36 -0.78
CA GLY A 367 69.08 -48.96 -1.15
C GLY A 367 68.57 -48.84 -2.59
N ARG A 368 67.41 -48.23 -2.78
CA ARG A 368 66.83 -47.93 -4.10
C ARG A 368 66.95 -46.45 -4.44
N ASP A 369 67.37 -46.10 -5.65
CA ASP A 369 67.33 -44.71 -6.12
C ASP A 369 65.89 -44.30 -6.48
N ILE A 370 65.32 -43.40 -5.68
CA ILE A 370 63.96 -42.86 -5.83
C ILE A 370 63.96 -41.42 -6.36
N THR A 371 65.07 -40.97 -6.96
CA THR A 371 65.25 -39.57 -7.39
C THR A 371 64.26 -39.14 -8.47
N GLU A 372 63.95 -39.98 -9.46
CA GLU A 372 62.95 -39.65 -10.50
C GLU A 372 61.51 -39.77 -9.98
N ASP A 373 61.22 -40.78 -9.15
CA ASP A 373 59.90 -40.98 -8.54
C ASP A 373 59.50 -39.76 -7.68
N ARG A 374 60.42 -39.22 -6.87
CA ARG A 374 60.18 -37.99 -6.09
C ARG A 374 59.96 -36.77 -6.99
N LYS A 375 60.73 -36.59 -8.07
CA LYS A 375 60.50 -35.49 -9.04
C LYS A 375 59.10 -35.56 -9.65
N TYR A 376 58.67 -36.75 -10.09
CA TYR A 376 57.34 -36.95 -10.66
C TYR A 376 56.24 -36.69 -9.62
N LEU A 377 56.40 -37.21 -8.41
CA LEU A 377 55.47 -37.01 -7.30
C LEU A 377 55.32 -35.53 -6.93
N ASP A 378 56.42 -34.77 -6.87
CA ASP A 378 56.40 -33.34 -6.52
C ASP A 378 55.92 -32.45 -7.67
N ALA A 379 56.20 -32.80 -8.93
CA ALA A 379 55.59 -32.15 -10.10
C ALA A 379 54.06 -32.37 -10.12
N LEU A 380 53.59 -33.57 -9.79
CA LEU A 380 52.17 -33.90 -9.67
C LEU A 380 51.51 -33.18 -8.48
N ARG A 381 52.21 -33.07 -7.34
CA ARG A 381 51.76 -32.28 -6.17
C ARG A 381 51.62 -30.79 -6.53
N THR A 382 52.62 -30.20 -7.18
CA THR A 382 52.58 -28.78 -7.61
C THR A 382 51.45 -28.53 -8.60
N THR A 383 51.27 -29.40 -9.60
CA THR A 383 50.21 -29.28 -10.61
C THR A 383 48.82 -29.44 -9.98
N THR A 384 48.62 -30.42 -9.10
CA THR A 384 47.35 -30.61 -8.40
C THR A 384 47.06 -29.55 -7.34
N ALA A 385 48.08 -28.91 -6.76
CA ALA A 385 47.92 -27.74 -5.91
C ALA A 385 47.46 -26.52 -6.71
N LEU A 386 48.12 -26.22 -7.84
CA LEU A 386 47.75 -25.11 -8.73
C LEU A 386 46.32 -25.25 -9.27
N LEU A 387 45.92 -26.45 -9.69
CA LEU A 387 44.54 -26.72 -10.15
C LEU A 387 43.50 -26.56 -9.03
N LYS A 388 43.84 -26.93 -7.78
CA LYS A 388 42.98 -26.68 -6.61
C LYS A 388 42.86 -25.19 -6.30
N GLU A 389 43.96 -24.44 -6.40
CA GLU A 389 43.99 -23.00 -6.17
C GLU A 389 43.16 -22.25 -7.23
N GLN A 390 43.33 -22.58 -8.51
CA GLN A 390 42.49 -22.04 -9.60
C GLN A 390 41.00 -22.36 -9.40
N SER A 391 40.66 -23.59 -9.01
CA SER A 391 39.29 -23.96 -8.66
C SER A 391 38.76 -23.22 -7.42
N LEU A 392 39.63 -22.86 -6.47
CA LEU A 392 39.26 -22.14 -5.24
C LEU A 392 38.90 -20.68 -5.52
N PHE A 393 39.58 -20.01 -6.47
CA PHE A 393 39.19 -18.65 -6.88
C PHE A 393 37.78 -18.61 -7.47
N LEU A 394 37.40 -19.58 -8.30
CA LEU A 394 36.03 -19.71 -8.81
C LEU A 394 35.02 -20.02 -7.69
N GLU A 395 35.41 -20.85 -6.72
CA GLU A 395 34.59 -21.18 -5.54
C GLU A 395 34.29 -19.95 -4.67
N LEU A 396 35.31 -19.12 -4.42
CA LEU A 396 35.27 -17.96 -3.52
C LEU A 396 34.69 -16.69 -4.15
N ALA A 397 34.53 -16.63 -5.48
CA ALA A 397 33.98 -15.48 -6.18
C ALA A 397 32.64 -15.02 -5.56
N PHE A 398 32.45 -13.69 -5.45
CA PHE A 398 31.27 -13.13 -4.80
C PHE A 398 30.00 -13.36 -5.63
N ASP A 399 30.08 -13.03 -6.92
CA ASP A 399 29.04 -13.29 -7.92
C ASP A 399 28.80 -14.80 -8.11
N ALA A 400 27.60 -15.14 -8.58
CA ALA A 400 27.24 -16.52 -8.86
C ALA A 400 27.93 -16.99 -10.15
N VAL A 401 28.77 -18.01 -10.04
CA VAL A 401 29.46 -18.66 -11.15
C VAL A 401 28.91 -20.07 -11.33
N ILE A 402 28.41 -20.32 -12.53
CA ILE A 402 27.73 -21.55 -12.94
C ILE A 402 28.41 -22.05 -14.22
N VAL A 403 28.61 -23.36 -14.37
CA VAL A 403 28.90 -23.97 -15.67
C VAL A 403 27.84 -25.00 -15.97
N ARG A 404 27.40 -25.06 -17.23
CA ARG A 404 26.45 -26.07 -17.73
C ARG A 404 26.96 -26.72 -19.01
N ASP A 405 26.54 -27.95 -19.26
CA ASP A 405 26.71 -28.60 -20.58
C ASP A 405 25.73 -28.01 -21.61
N LEU A 406 25.84 -28.43 -22.88
CA LEU A 406 24.95 -27.99 -23.96
C LEU A 406 23.51 -28.53 -23.86
N SER A 407 23.26 -29.53 -23.01
CA SER A 407 21.90 -29.96 -22.66
C SER A 407 21.29 -29.15 -21.51
N GLY A 408 22.04 -28.16 -21.00
CA GLY A 408 21.64 -27.30 -19.90
C GLY A 408 21.77 -27.95 -18.52
N ASN A 409 22.51 -29.06 -18.36
CA ASN A 409 22.75 -29.63 -17.03
C ASN A 409 23.87 -28.89 -16.31
N ILE A 410 23.65 -28.50 -15.06
CA ILE A 410 24.64 -27.78 -14.25
C ILE A 410 25.79 -28.72 -13.84
N THR A 411 27.02 -28.40 -14.27
CA THR A 411 28.26 -29.13 -13.99
C THR A 411 29.16 -28.43 -12.97
N PHE A 412 29.03 -27.11 -12.79
CA PHE A 412 29.70 -26.35 -11.73
C PHE A 412 28.75 -25.34 -11.08
N TRP A 413 28.95 -25.09 -9.78
CA TRP A 413 28.08 -24.24 -8.96
C TRP A 413 28.85 -23.71 -7.75
N ASN A 414 29.32 -22.45 -7.78
CA ASN A 414 30.18 -21.88 -6.74
C ASN A 414 29.43 -21.43 -5.46
N SER A 415 30.17 -20.92 -4.47
CA SER A 415 29.57 -20.36 -3.25
C SER A 415 28.69 -19.13 -3.50
N GLY A 416 28.98 -18.34 -4.54
CA GLY A 416 28.11 -17.25 -5.01
C GLY A 416 26.73 -17.73 -5.44
N ALA A 417 26.66 -18.77 -6.27
CA ALA A 417 25.40 -19.35 -6.73
C ALA A 417 24.58 -19.95 -5.57
N VAL A 418 25.25 -20.51 -4.55
CA VAL A 418 24.57 -20.92 -3.29
C VAL A 418 23.97 -19.72 -2.56
N ARG A 419 24.67 -18.57 -2.47
CA ARG A 419 24.17 -17.35 -1.83
C ARG A 419 23.01 -16.71 -2.62
N THR A 420 23.16 -16.55 -3.93
CA THR A 420 22.19 -15.86 -4.78
C THR A 420 20.92 -16.66 -5.00
N TYR A 421 20.98 -18.00 -5.12
CA TYR A 421 19.81 -18.82 -5.48
C TYR A 421 19.30 -19.75 -4.37
N GLY A 422 20.01 -19.90 -3.25
CA GLY A 422 19.58 -20.71 -2.10
C GLY A 422 19.63 -22.24 -2.29
N TYR A 423 20.07 -22.69 -3.47
CA TYR A 423 20.34 -24.10 -3.76
C TYR A 423 21.75 -24.46 -3.34
N SER A 424 21.90 -25.49 -2.51
CA SER A 424 23.23 -26.04 -2.21
C SER A 424 23.81 -26.77 -3.44
N ARG A 425 25.14 -26.83 -3.56
CA ARG A 425 25.83 -27.53 -4.67
C ARG A 425 25.28 -28.95 -4.92
N LYS A 426 24.99 -29.73 -3.87
CA LYS A 426 24.41 -31.09 -3.98
C LYS A 426 22.97 -31.14 -4.54
N GLN A 427 22.26 -30.01 -4.57
CA GLN A 427 20.91 -29.90 -5.13
C GLN A 427 20.90 -29.33 -6.55
N ALA A 428 21.92 -28.53 -6.91
CA ALA A 428 22.03 -27.88 -8.21
C ALA A 428 22.77 -28.73 -9.26
N LEU A 429 23.85 -29.42 -8.88
CA LEU A 429 24.61 -30.26 -9.82
C LEU A 429 23.74 -31.37 -10.44
N GLY A 430 23.90 -31.58 -11.75
CA GLY A 430 23.14 -32.57 -12.51
C GLY A 430 21.64 -32.24 -12.66
N LYS A 431 21.24 -30.98 -12.44
CA LYS A 431 19.89 -30.49 -12.75
C LYS A 431 19.88 -29.65 -14.01
N GLN A 432 18.77 -29.74 -14.74
CA GLN A 432 18.51 -28.88 -15.89
C GLN A 432 18.29 -27.45 -15.40
N TYR A 433 19.10 -26.55 -15.93
CA TYR A 433 19.31 -25.19 -15.46
C TYR A 433 18.05 -24.31 -15.53
N HIS A 434 17.30 -24.38 -16.64
CA HIS A 434 16.12 -23.54 -16.87
C HIS A 434 14.97 -23.95 -15.94
N ALA A 435 14.89 -25.25 -15.63
CA ALA A 435 13.89 -25.82 -14.73
C ALA A 435 14.16 -25.58 -13.23
N LEU A 436 15.41 -25.30 -12.83
CA LEU A 436 15.79 -25.29 -11.40
C LEU A 436 15.37 -24.01 -10.64
N PHE A 437 15.35 -22.85 -11.30
CA PHE A 437 15.03 -21.55 -10.67
C PHE A 437 14.10 -20.65 -11.51
N GLY A 438 13.45 -21.19 -12.55
CA GLY A 438 12.38 -20.52 -13.30
C GLY A 438 12.83 -19.22 -13.97
N VAL A 439 13.47 -19.32 -15.14
CA VAL A 439 14.00 -18.13 -15.83
C VAL A 439 12.96 -17.49 -16.74
N SER A 440 12.83 -16.16 -16.67
CA SER A 440 12.12 -15.35 -17.67
C SER A 440 13.11 -14.41 -18.35
N TYR A 441 13.24 -14.59 -19.65
CA TYR A 441 14.18 -13.90 -20.53
C TYR A 441 13.50 -12.68 -21.20
N PRO A 442 14.27 -11.64 -21.59
CA PRO A 442 13.73 -10.47 -22.29
C PRO A 442 13.33 -10.77 -23.76
N ILE A 443 13.92 -11.81 -24.35
CA ILE A 443 13.64 -12.33 -25.70
C ILE A 443 13.59 -13.88 -25.65
N PRO A 444 13.05 -14.57 -26.67
CA PRO A 444 13.04 -16.03 -26.72
C PRO A 444 14.43 -16.65 -26.56
N LEU A 445 14.52 -17.76 -25.82
CA LEU A 445 15.79 -18.43 -25.51
C LEU A 445 16.56 -18.83 -26.78
N GLU A 446 15.86 -19.32 -27.80
CA GLU A 446 16.41 -19.69 -29.11
C GLU A 446 17.21 -18.56 -29.77
N GLN A 447 16.81 -17.30 -29.54
CA GLN A 447 17.52 -16.12 -30.06
C GLN A 447 18.79 -15.84 -29.24
N ILE A 448 18.74 -16.01 -27.93
CA ILE A 448 19.90 -15.87 -27.03
C ILE A 448 20.94 -16.95 -27.33
N GLU A 449 20.50 -18.19 -27.59
CA GLU A 449 21.38 -19.30 -27.94
C GLU A 449 22.02 -19.08 -29.31
N ALA A 450 21.27 -18.58 -30.31
CA ALA A 450 21.84 -18.19 -31.61
C ALA A 450 22.80 -16.99 -31.52
N GLU A 451 22.55 -16.01 -30.65
CA GLU A 451 23.50 -14.93 -30.37
C GLU A 451 24.78 -15.46 -29.70
N LEU A 452 24.66 -16.35 -28.72
CA LEU A 452 25.79 -16.97 -28.02
C LEU A 452 26.63 -17.88 -28.93
N GLU A 453 26.02 -18.67 -29.81
CA GLU A 453 26.77 -19.50 -30.78
C GLU A 453 27.54 -18.66 -31.80
N ARG A 454 26.97 -17.51 -32.19
CA ARG A 454 27.54 -16.60 -33.21
C ARG A 454 28.63 -15.70 -32.66
N ASN A 455 28.44 -15.14 -31.46
CA ASN A 455 29.31 -14.12 -30.86
C ASN A 455 30.24 -14.69 -29.80
N GLU A 456 30.08 -15.96 -29.42
CA GLU A 456 30.74 -16.67 -28.31
C GLU A 456 30.42 -16.14 -26.90
N GLU A 457 29.87 -14.92 -26.79
CA GLU A 457 29.40 -14.30 -25.56
C GLU A 457 27.97 -13.76 -25.70
N TRP A 458 27.24 -13.71 -24.59
CA TRP A 458 25.95 -13.04 -24.48
C TRP A 458 25.80 -12.34 -23.13
N HIS A 459 25.16 -11.17 -23.10
CA HIS A 459 24.93 -10.40 -21.87
C HIS A 459 23.50 -9.84 -21.79
N GLY A 460 22.90 -9.87 -20.59
CA GLY A 460 21.57 -9.29 -20.39
C GLY A 460 21.04 -9.40 -18.96
N GLU A 461 20.07 -8.56 -18.62
CA GLU A 461 19.31 -8.66 -17.37
C GLU A 461 18.15 -9.65 -17.55
N VAL A 462 18.03 -10.62 -16.64
CA VAL A 462 16.99 -11.67 -16.66
C VAL A 462 16.32 -11.81 -15.30
N VAL A 463 15.07 -12.28 -15.31
CA VAL A 463 14.31 -12.56 -14.09
C VAL A 463 14.52 -14.02 -13.68
N ARG A 464 14.82 -14.25 -12.40
CA ARG A 464 14.95 -15.58 -11.78
C ARG A 464 14.27 -15.62 -10.42
N PHE A 465 14.06 -16.82 -9.89
CA PHE A 465 13.57 -17.02 -8.54
C PHE A 465 14.63 -17.66 -7.64
N HIS A 466 14.80 -17.10 -6.45
CA HIS A 466 15.47 -17.76 -5.34
C HIS A 466 14.64 -18.97 -4.88
N ARG A 467 15.26 -19.95 -4.22
CA ARG A 467 14.64 -21.22 -3.83
C ARG A 467 13.36 -21.11 -2.97
N ASP A 468 13.14 -20.00 -2.26
CA ASP A 468 11.90 -19.73 -1.51
C ASP A 468 10.77 -19.10 -2.33
N GLY A 469 11.00 -18.81 -3.61
CA GLY A 469 10.07 -18.13 -4.51
C GLY A 469 10.29 -16.63 -4.64
N THR A 470 11.30 -16.05 -3.98
CA THR A 470 11.62 -14.62 -4.13
C THR A 470 12.10 -14.31 -5.54
N LYS A 471 11.42 -13.39 -6.22
CA LYS A 471 11.78 -12.90 -7.57
C LYS A 471 12.98 -11.95 -7.49
N MET A 472 13.99 -12.17 -8.32
CA MET A 472 15.19 -11.35 -8.45
C MET A 472 15.41 -10.93 -9.91
N LEU A 473 16.07 -9.80 -10.11
CA LEU A 473 16.63 -9.35 -11.38
C LEU A 473 18.14 -9.55 -11.36
N VAL A 474 18.65 -10.32 -12.31
CA VAL A 474 20.06 -10.74 -12.34
C VAL A 474 20.69 -10.24 -13.64
N SER A 475 21.79 -9.50 -13.54
CA SER A 475 22.66 -9.20 -14.68
C SER A 475 23.54 -10.40 -14.96
N CYS A 476 23.42 -10.98 -16.15
CA CYS A 476 24.08 -12.23 -16.53
C CYS A 476 25.04 -12.00 -17.69
N HIS A 477 26.17 -12.71 -17.64
CA HIS A 477 27.13 -12.83 -18.71
C HIS A 477 27.37 -14.31 -19.00
N TRP A 478 27.14 -14.73 -20.23
CA TRP A 478 27.32 -16.10 -20.72
C TRP A 478 28.51 -16.12 -21.67
N ALA A 479 29.39 -17.11 -21.53
CA ALA A 479 30.54 -17.33 -22.41
C ALA A 479 30.59 -18.80 -22.85
N LEU A 480 30.69 -19.03 -24.15
CA LEU A 480 30.67 -20.35 -24.77
C LEU A 480 32.09 -20.95 -24.81
N LYS A 481 32.32 -22.01 -24.03
CA LYS A 481 33.57 -22.76 -24.12
C LYS A 481 33.51 -23.74 -25.28
N ARG A 482 34.52 -23.68 -26.15
CA ARG A 482 34.80 -24.67 -27.20
C ARG A 482 35.96 -25.60 -26.84
N ASP A 483 36.11 -26.69 -27.60
CA ASP A 483 37.26 -27.60 -27.56
C ASP A 483 38.36 -27.21 -28.57
N GLU A 484 39.42 -28.03 -28.65
CA GLU A 484 40.53 -27.89 -29.60
C GLU A 484 40.11 -28.04 -31.09
N ARG A 485 38.85 -28.42 -31.36
CA ARG A 485 38.26 -28.56 -32.70
C ARG A 485 37.22 -27.47 -32.99
N HIS A 486 37.15 -26.44 -32.12
CA HIS A 486 36.16 -25.37 -32.14
C HIS A 486 34.69 -25.84 -31.99
N LEU A 487 34.46 -27.07 -31.52
CA LEU A 487 33.12 -27.54 -31.19
C LEU A 487 32.72 -26.99 -29.81
N PRO A 488 31.48 -26.53 -29.61
CA PRO A 488 31.01 -26.09 -28.31
C PRO A 488 30.97 -27.27 -27.34
N VAL A 489 31.29 -27.05 -26.06
CA VAL A 489 31.31 -28.10 -25.02
C VAL A 489 30.64 -27.71 -23.70
N ALA A 490 30.66 -26.42 -23.33
CA ALA A 490 30.05 -25.95 -22.10
C ALA A 490 29.74 -24.44 -22.18
N ILE A 491 28.80 -23.97 -21.37
CA ILE A 491 28.53 -22.55 -21.18
C ILE A 491 28.94 -22.17 -19.75
N LEU A 492 29.88 -21.24 -19.64
CA LEU A 492 30.19 -20.54 -18.39
C LEU A 492 29.20 -19.39 -18.23
N GLU A 493 28.70 -19.20 -17.02
CA GLU A 493 27.88 -18.06 -16.66
C GLU A 493 28.38 -17.39 -15.39
N VAL A 494 28.46 -16.06 -15.45
CA VAL A 494 28.61 -15.18 -14.29
C VAL A 494 27.30 -14.40 -14.12
N SER A 495 26.81 -14.32 -12.88
CA SER A 495 25.50 -13.78 -12.53
C SER A 495 25.58 -12.90 -11.29
N ARG A 496 25.17 -11.64 -11.42
CA ARG A 496 25.10 -10.67 -10.30
C ARG A 496 23.66 -10.24 -10.05
N ASP A 497 23.22 -10.34 -8.80
CA ASP A 497 21.95 -9.76 -8.39
C ASP A 497 22.02 -8.22 -8.48
N VAL A 498 21.11 -7.61 -9.23
CA VAL A 498 20.98 -6.16 -9.40
C VAL A 498 19.64 -5.64 -8.87
N THR A 499 18.85 -6.48 -8.19
CA THR A 499 17.48 -6.20 -7.76
C THR A 499 17.38 -4.92 -6.92
N GLU A 500 18.23 -4.73 -5.92
CA GLU A 500 18.23 -3.50 -5.10
C GLU A 500 18.57 -2.26 -5.93
N GLN A 501 19.55 -2.35 -6.83
CA GLN A 501 19.99 -1.22 -7.65
C GLN A 501 18.94 -0.84 -8.71
N ALA A 502 18.29 -1.82 -9.32
CA ALA A 502 17.18 -1.63 -10.24
C ALA A 502 15.95 -1.04 -9.52
N ASN A 503 15.58 -1.58 -8.35
CA ASN A 503 14.52 -1.03 -7.52
C ASN A 503 14.81 0.41 -7.08
N ALA A 504 16.05 0.74 -6.71
CA ALA A 504 16.45 2.10 -6.36
C ALA A 504 16.35 3.05 -7.56
N ARG A 505 16.85 2.66 -8.75
CA ARG A 505 16.70 3.44 -10.00
C ARG A 505 15.22 3.65 -10.33
N GLN A 506 14.39 2.61 -10.24
CA GLN A 506 12.95 2.68 -10.53
C GLN A 506 12.22 3.56 -9.50
N ALA A 507 12.55 3.48 -8.22
CA ALA A 507 11.98 4.34 -7.18
C ALA A 507 12.36 5.81 -7.41
N THR A 508 13.61 6.12 -7.76
CA THR A 508 14.04 7.48 -8.12
C THR A 508 13.30 8.00 -9.35
N ALA A 509 13.19 7.21 -10.41
CA ALA A 509 12.45 7.57 -11.62
C ALA A 509 10.94 7.78 -11.35
N HIS A 510 10.34 6.95 -10.50
CA HIS A 510 8.94 7.08 -10.10
C HIS A 510 8.71 8.34 -9.25
N LEU A 511 9.58 8.65 -8.30
CA LEU A 511 9.52 9.88 -7.51
C LEU A 511 9.68 11.13 -8.38
N ALA A 512 10.60 11.09 -9.36
CA ALA A 512 10.74 12.17 -10.34
C ALA A 512 9.47 12.36 -11.17
N ALA A 513 8.86 11.28 -11.67
CA ALA A 513 7.60 11.33 -12.41
C ALA A 513 6.43 11.86 -11.55
N LEU A 514 6.37 11.53 -10.26
CA LEU A 514 5.34 12.06 -9.34
C LEU A 514 5.50 13.56 -9.10
N VAL A 515 6.73 14.08 -9.03
CA VAL A 515 6.98 15.54 -8.97
C VAL A 515 6.61 16.21 -10.29
N GLU A 516 6.93 15.57 -11.42
CA GLU A 516 6.70 16.13 -12.75
C GLU A 516 5.22 16.15 -13.17
N GLN A 517 4.42 15.21 -12.65
CA GLN A 517 2.97 15.12 -12.85
C GLN A 517 2.14 15.83 -11.76
N SER A 518 2.78 16.50 -10.80
CA SER A 518 2.10 17.28 -9.76
C SER A 518 1.31 18.45 -10.38
N GLN A 519 0.06 18.64 -9.95
CA GLN A 519 -0.74 19.82 -10.30
C GLN A 519 -0.30 21.09 -9.55
N ASP A 520 0.29 20.94 -8.36
CA ASP A 520 1.00 22.05 -7.71
C ASP A 520 2.35 22.26 -8.40
N ALA A 521 2.71 23.52 -8.60
CA ALA A 521 4.01 23.91 -9.12
C ALA A 521 5.09 23.67 -8.04
N ILE A 522 6.05 22.81 -8.34
CA ILE A 522 7.14 22.44 -7.42
C ILE A 522 8.44 23.02 -7.97
N MET A 523 9.13 23.78 -7.12
CA MET A 523 10.47 24.30 -7.40
C MET A 523 11.43 23.93 -6.26
N SER A 524 12.72 23.89 -6.57
CA SER A 524 13.77 23.96 -5.56
C SER A 524 14.65 25.18 -5.80
N THR A 525 15.21 25.70 -4.72
CA THR A 525 16.11 26.86 -4.70
C THR A 525 17.33 26.59 -3.83
N ASP A 526 18.43 27.29 -4.09
CA ASP A 526 19.60 27.31 -3.20
C ASP A 526 19.35 28.15 -1.93
N LEU A 527 20.37 28.27 -1.07
CA LEU A 527 20.33 29.16 0.10
C LEU A 527 20.42 30.67 -0.24
N SER A 528 20.39 31.08 -1.51
CA SER A 528 20.22 32.47 -1.94
C SER A 528 18.81 32.78 -2.46
N GLY A 529 18.00 31.76 -2.80
CA GLY A 529 16.71 31.91 -3.47
C GLY A 529 16.79 31.84 -5.00
N ARG A 530 17.92 31.36 -5.56
CA ARG A 530 18.05 31.04 -6.98
C ARG A 530 17.43 29.68 -7.27
N ILE A 531 16.58 29.60 -8.28
CA ILE A 531 15.88 28.38 -8.70
C ILE A 531 16.88 27.38 -9.28
N LEU A 532 16.86 26.15 -8.77
CA LEU A 532 17.70 25.03 -9.19
C LEU A 532 16.90 24.03 -10.06
N THR A 533 15.64 23.77 -9.70
CA THR A 533 14.72 22.94 -10.47
C THR A 533 13.30 23.50 -10.43
N ALA A 534 12.50 23.19 -11.45
CA ALA A 534 11.08 23.52 -11.55
C ALA A 534 10.38 22.44 -12.41
N ASN A 535 9.20 21.97 -12.00
CA ASN A 535 8.41 20.98 -12.74
C ASN A 535 7.55 21.61 -13.86
N SER A 536 6.90 20.78 -14.70
CA SER A 536 5.97 21.23 -15.75
C SER A 536 4.91 22.22 -15.24
N ALA A 537 4.29 21.95 -14.09
CA ALA A 537 3.26 22.82 -13.50
C ALA A 537 3.82 24.19 -13.08
N ALA A 538 5.09 24.29 -12.67
CA ALA A 538 5.76 25.57 -12.44
C ALA A 538 5.98 26.37 -13.74
N GLY A 539 6.16 25.69 -14.88
CA GLY A 539 6.09 26.32 -16.20
C GLY A 539 4.69 26.87 -16.48
N THR A 540 3.68 26.02 -16.39
CA THR A 540 2.26 26.36 -16.65
C THR A 540 1.78 27.53 -15.77
N LEU A 541 2.08 27.53 -14.48
CA LEU A 541 1.69 28.59 -13.53
C LEU A 541 2.33 29.95 -13.85
N LEU A 542 3.48 29.97 -14.53
CA LEU A 542 4.21 31.18 -14.91
C LEU A 542 4.10 31.52 -16.42
N SER A 543 3.17 30.89 -17.15
CA SER A 543 3.01 31.00 -18.61
C SER A 543 4.30 30.73 -19.40
N CYS A 544 5.20 29.86 -18.91
CA CYS A 544 6.55 29.72 -19.45
C CYS A 544 7.02 28.26 -19.59
N ASN A 545 8.14 28.05 -20.28
CA ASN A 545 8.88 26.78 -20.17
C ASN A 545 9.68 26.81 -18.86
N ALA A 546 9.48 25.83 -17.98
CA ALA A 546 10.15 25.72 -16.67
C ALA A 546 11.68 25.83 -16.73
N ALA A 547 12.32 25.38 -17.81
CA ALA A 547 13.77 25.50 -18.00
C ALA A 547 14.25 26.97 -18.13
N LYS A 548 13.37 27.92 -18.47
CA LYS A 548 13.71 29.35 -18.53
C LYS A 548 13.83 30.01 -17.15
N VAL A 549 13.13 29.51 -16.14
CA VAL A 549 13.16 30.08 -14.77
C VAL A 549 14.23 29.45 -13.88
N VAL A 550 14.74 28.27 -14.24
CA VAL A 550 15.96 27.73 -13.64
C VAL A 550 17.12 28.72 -13.79
N GLY A 551 17.88 28.91 -12.71
CA GLY A 551 18.95 29.90 -12.61
C GLY A 551 18.49 31.32 -12.27
N GLN A 552 17.20 31.65 -12.30
CA GLN A 552 16.67 32.96 -11.91
C GLN A 552 16.43 33.06 -10.38
N SER A 553 16.27 34.28 -9.86
CA SER A 553 15.86 34.50 -8.46
C SER A 553 14.34 34.48 -8.34
N VAL A 554 13.80 33.65 -7.45
CA VAL A 554 12.34 33.55 -7.24
C VAL A 554 11.72 34.87 -6.73
N LEU A 555 12.51 35.71 -6.04
CA LEU A 555 12.07 37.03 -5.56
C LEU A 555 11.68 37.96 -6.73
N GLY A 556 12.27 37.77 -7.92
CA GLY A 556 11.91 38.53 -9.13
C GLY A 556 10.47 38.27 -9.59
N LEU A 557 9.98 37.04 -9.38
CA LEU A 557 8.63 36.63 -9.77
C LEU A 557 7.53 37.13 -8.81
N VAL A 558 7.88 37.53 -7.58
CA VAL A 558 6.92 38.02 -6.59
C VAL A 558 6.55 39.49 -6.86
N GLU A 559 5.27 39.82 -6.71
CA GLU A 559 4.73 41.19 -6.80
C GLU A 559 5.51 42.18 -5.90
N PRO A 560 5.81 43.42 -6.33
CA PRO A 560 6.88 44.21 -5.73
C PRO A 560 6.63 44.61 -4.28
N GLU A 561 5.37 44.92 -3.94
CA GLU A 561 4.91 45.22 -2.58
C GLU A 561 5.08 44.03 -1.63
N GLN A 562 4.90 42.81 -2.16
CA GLN A 562 4.87 41.56 -1.40
C GLN A 562 6.24 40.88 -1.27
N ARG A 563 7.26 41.33 -2.01
CA ARG A 563 8.65 40.85 -1.90
C ARG A 563 9.18 40.90 -0.47
N SER A 564 8.80 41.93 0.29
CA SER A 564 9.15 42.08 1.71
C SER A 564 8.56 40.99 2.63
N ILE A 565 7.41 40.41 2.25
CA ILE A 565 6.75 39.31 2.95
C ILE A 565 7.43 37.99 2.59
N PHE A 566 7.70 37.76 1.29
CA PHE A 566 8.41 36.58 0.83
C PHE A 566 9.78 36.44 1.49
N GLN A 567 10.59 37.52 1.48
CA GLN A 567 11.92 37.51 2.10
C GLN A 567 11.85 37.19 3.60
N ARG A 568 10.89 37.77 4.32
CA ARG A 568 10.69 37.51 5.75
C ARG A 568 10.39 36.04 6.06
N GLU A 569 9.56 35.38 5.25
CA GLU A 569 9.26 33.96 5.44
C GLU A 569 10.42 33.05 4.96
N LEU A 570 11.16 33.44 3.92
CA LEU A 570 12.40 32.78 3.49
C LEU A 570 13.43 32.74 4.62
N ASP A 571 13.63 33.87 5.32
CA ASP A 571 14.58 33.96 6.43
C ASP A 571 14.08 33.24 7.70
N ARG A 572 12.76 33.24 7.96
CA ARG A 572 12.15 32.44 9.04
C ARG A 572 12.33 30.93 8.83
N VAL A 573 12.18 30.43 7.59
CA VAL A 573 12.44 29.02 7.25
C VAL A 573 13.89 28.63 7.59
N ARG A 574 14.85 29.52 7.35
CA ARG A 574 16.28 29.31 7.67
C ARG A 574 16.55 29.32 9.18
N LEU A 575 16.01 30.31 9.89
CA LEU A 575 16.22 30.52 11.33
C LEU A 575 15.52 29.47 12.20
N GLU A 576 14.24 29.22 11.95
CA GLU A 576 13.39 28.37 12.79
C GLU A 576 13.39 26.89 12.35
N ARG A 577 13.99 26.58 11.19
CA ARG A 577 13.98 25.25 10.55
C ARG A 577 12.59 24.63 10.36
N ALA A 578 11.55 25.46 10.36
CA ALA A 578 10.15 25.06 10.23
C ALA A 578 9.58 25.49 8.88
N ALA A 579 8.67 24.69 8.30
CA ALA A 579 7.99 25.05 7.07
C ALA A 579 7.11 26.30 7.25
N ARG A 580 7.13 27.21 6.28
CA ARG A 580 6.31 28.42 6.26
C ARG A 580 5.31 28.42 5.12
N ARG A 581 4.25 29.22 5.28
CA ARG A 581 3.19 29.40 4.28
C ARG A 581 2.83 30.87 4.17
N ALA A 582 2.66 31.33 2.94
CA ALA A 582 2.14 32.66 2.62
C ALA A 582 1.19 32.56 1.43
N ASN A 583 0.26 33.51 1.33
CA ASN A 583 -0.45 33.76 0.08
C ASN A 583 0.21 34.99 -0.56
N LEU A 584 0.70 34.87 -1.78
CA LEU A 584 1.42 35.92 -2.50
C LEU A 584 0.98 35.98 -3.96
N ASN A 585 1.07 37.16 -4.57
CA ASN A 585 0.88 37.31 -6.00
C ASN A 585 2.22 37.10 -6.74
N PHE A 586 2.19 36.29 -7.81
CA PHE A 586 3.30 36.04 -8.70
C PHE A 586 3.02 36.62 -10.09
N TYR A 587 4.03 37.21 -10.71
CA TYR A 587 3.99 37.56 -12.12
C TYR A 587 4.25 36.33 -13.00
N THR A 588 3.41 36.16 -14.01
CA THR A 588 3.67 35.27 -15.15
C THR A 588 4.60 35.96 -16.15
N THR A 589 5.25 35.20 -17.03
CA THR A 589 6.22 35.77 -18.00
C THR A 589 5.59 36.59 -19.12
N ASP A 590 4.27 36.51 -19.30
CA ASP A 590 3.43 37.37 -20.13
C ASP A 590 2.86 38.60 -19.38
N GLY A 591 3.24 38.79 -18.10
CA GLY A 591 2.92 39.99 -17.31
C GLY A 591 1.61 39.94 -16.52
N GLY A 592 0.89 38.82 -16.54
CA GLY A 592 -0.27 38.58 -15.70
C GLY A 592 0.08 38.41 -14.21
N LEU A 593 -0.90 38.58 -13.33
CA LEU A 593 -0.76 38.35 -11.87
C LEU A 593 -1.60 37.14 -11.45
N VAL A 594 -0.93 36.12 -10.91
CA VAL A 594 -1.54 34.89 -10.38
C VAL A 594 -1.45 34.88 -8.85
N PRO A 595 -2.56 34.76 -8.11
CA PRO A 595 -2.55 34.60 -6.66
C PRO A 595 -2.16 33.16 -6.29
N VAL A 596 -1.10 33.00 -5.50
CA VAL A 596 -0.48 31.70 -5.17
C VAL A 596 -0.46 31.48 -3.65
N ALA A 597 -0.87 30.31 -3.20
CA ALA A 597 -0.50 29.80 -1.87
C ALA A 597 0.86 29.11 -1.98
N ILE A 598 1.91 29.71 -1.40
CA ILE A 598 3.26 29.16 -1.38
C ILE A 598 3.57 28.50 -0.03
N THR A 599 4.14 27.30 -0.07
CA THR A 599 4.76 26.63 1.08
C THR A 599 6.28 26.58 0.87
N LEU A 600 7.05 27.01 1.86
CA LEU A 600 8.51 27.05 1.85
C LEU A 600 9.07 26.09 2.91
N SER A 601 10.01 25.21 2.55
CA SER A 601 10.60 24.21 3.45
C SER A 601 12.10 24.03 3.21
N LEU A 602 12.92 23.93 4.26
CA LEU A 602 14.33 23.52 4.11
C LEU A 602 14.44 22.09 3.56
N MET A 603 15.36 21.87 2.63
CA MET A 603 15.77 20.54 2.18
C MET A 603 16.99 20.07 2.97
N PRO A 604 16.92 18.95 3.72
CA PRO A 604 18.04 18.46 4.50
C PRO A 604 19.12 17.83 3.61
N SER A 605 20.39 18.17 3.88
CA SER A 605 21.54 17.53 3.24
C SER A 605 21.86 16.19 3.88
N GLN A 606 22.44 15.28 3.10
CA GLN A 606 23.14 14.10 3.65
C GLN A 606 24.36 14.49 4.51
N ARG A 607 24.84 15.74 4.43
CA ARG A 607 25.92 16.29 5.26
C ARG A 607 25.43 17.09 6.49
N GLY A 608 24.14 17.04 6.83
CA GLY A 608 23.58 17.62 8.07
C GLY A 608 23.29 19.13 8.08
N ASN A 609 23.81 19.88 7.10
CA ASN A 609 23.33 21.22 6.77
C ASN A 609 22.07 21.16 5.88
N ALA A 610 21.54 22.30 5.45
CA ALA A 610 20.49 22.35 4.42
C ALA A 610 21.12 22.70 3.07
N ASP A 611 20.80 21.94 2.01
CA ASP A 611 21.34 22.18 0.67
C ASP A 611 20.49 23.17 -0.14
N GLY A 612 19.27 23.47 0.31
CA GLY A 612 18.38 24.41 -0.37
C GLY A 612 17.01 24.56 0.30
N ILE A 613 16.10 25.25 -0.39
CA ILE A 613 14.71 25.47 0.01
C ILE A 613 13.80 24.92 -1.09
N SER A 614 12.89 24.02 -0.73
CA SER A 614 11.79 23.57 -1.59
C SER A 614 10.63 24.56 -1.49
N LEU A 615 10.03 24.88 -2.64
CA LEU A 615 8.88 25.74 -2.79
C LEU A 615 7.76 24.95 -3.45
N ILE A 616 6.57 24.92 -2.84
CA ILE A 616 5.36 24.36 -3.45
C ILE A 616 4.35 25.48 -3.61
N LEU A 617 3.99 25.78 -4.85
CA LEU A 617 3.16 26.89 -5.28
C LEU A 617 1.82 26.34 -5.81
N ARG A 618 0.72 26.72 -5.17
CA ARG A 618 -0.64 26.36 -5.60
C ARG A 618 -1.40 27.59 -6.10
N ASP A 619 -1.88 27.54 -7.34
CA ASP A 619 -2.78 28.56 -7.89
C ASP A 619 -4.08 28.67 -7.08
N LEU A 620 -4.47 29.89 -6.74
CA LEU A 620 -5.70 30.24 -6.05
C LEU A 620 -6.74 30.91 -6.96
N THR A 621 -6.46 31.14 -8.24
CA THR A 621 -7.33 31.85 -9.18
C THR A 621 -8.73 31.23 -9.21
N ALA A 622 -8.82 29.92 -9.47
CA ALA A 622 -10.09 29.20 -9.48
C ALA A 622 -10.77 29.13 -8.11
N LYS A 623 -10.08 29.39 -7.00
CA LYS A 623 -10.69 29.51 -5.66
C LYS A 623 -11.26 30.92 -5.45
N HIS A 624 -10.47 31.96 -5.72
CA HIS A 624 -10.89 33.35 -5.58
C HIS A 624 -12.13 33.70 -6.43
N ILE A 625 -12.27 33.11 -7.62
CA ILE A 625 -13.48 33.27 -8.45
C ILE A 625 -14.70 32.66 -7.76
N ARG A 626 -14.59 31.43 -7.23
CA ARG A 626 -15.69 30.75 -6.50
C ARG A 626 -16.05 31.45 -5.19
N ASP A 627 -15.06 31.85 -4.39
CA ASP A 627 -15.29 32.54 -3.12
C ASP A 627 -16.02 33.89 -3.33
N LYS A 628 -15.70 34.61 -4.42
CA LYS A 628 -16.41 35.84 -4.81
C LYS A 628 -17.87 35.59 -5.21
N GLU A 629 -18.14 34.53 -5.98
CA GLU A 629 -19.52 34.24 -6.42
C GLU A 629 -20.39 33.67 -5.29
N ILE A 630 -19.83 32.85 -4.39
CA ILE A 630 -20.53 32.43 -3.16
C ILE A 630 -20.90 33.66 -2.32
N ALA A 631 -19.95 34.58 -2.10
CA ALA A 631 -20.21 35.82 -1.37
C ALA A 631 -21.23 36.74 -2.08
N ARG A 632 -21.40 36.64 -3.40
CA ARG A 632 -22.46 37.31 -4.16
C ARG A 632 -23.83 36.68 -3.90
N LEU A 633 -23.90 35.34 -3.98
CA LEU A 633 -25.14 34.57 -3.77
C LEU A 633 -25.65 34.66 -2.32
N ASP A 634 -24.76 34.61 -1.32
CA ASP A 634 -25.13 34.76 0.09
C ASP A 634 -25.75 36.13 0.38
N ARG A 635 -25.22 37.21 -0.20
CA ARG A 635 -25.79 38.57 -0.08
C ARG A 635 -27.20 38.65 -0.66
N LEU A 636 -27.43 38.03 -1.82
CA LEU A 636 -28.75 37.96 -2.45
C LEU A 636 -29.72 37.10 -1.63
N SER A 637 -29.26 35.98 -1.07
CA SER A 637 -30.03 35.10 -0.19
C SER A 637 -30.46 35.79 1.11
N LEU A 638 -29.54 36.53 1.76
CA LEU A 638 -29.84 37.28 2.98
C LEU A 638 -30.86 38.41 2.73
N ALA A 639 -30.68 39.17 1.65
CA ALA A 639 -31.65 40.19 1.23
C ALA A 639 -33.04 39.58 0.96
N SER A 640 -33.08 38.39 0.33
CA SER A 640 -34.31 37.65 0.05
C SER A 640 -35.06 37.24 1.33
N GLN A 641 -34.34 36.72 2.34
CA GLN A 641 -34.96 36.32 3.61
C GLN A 641 -35.54 37.53 4.38
N LEU A 642 -34.81 38.64 4.42
CA LEU A 642 -35.27 39.87 5.08
C LEU A 642 -36.49 40.49 4.36
N ALA A 643 -36.46 40.55 3.03
CA ALA A 643 -37.55 41.06 2.22
C ALA A 643 -38.86 40.28 2.44
N ALA A 644 -38.78 38.95 2.55
CA ALA A 644 -39.96 38.08 2.71
C ALA A 644 -40.73 38.34 4.02
N GLY A 645 -40.04 38.67 5.12
CA GLY A 645 -40.68 39.07 6.39
C GLY A 645 -41.24 40.49 6.33
N ILE A 646 -40.37 41.46 6.04
CA ILE A 646 -40.69 42.89 6.01
C ILE A 646 -41.87 43.18 5.05
N GLY A 647 -41.94 42.49 3.90
CA GLY A 647 -43.00 42.72 2.92
C GLY A 647 -44.41 42.31 3.34
N HIS A 648 -44.56 41.41 4.33
CA HIS A 648 -45.87 41.17 4.97
C HIS A 648 -46.18 42.23 6.03
N GLU A 649 -45.17 42.63 6.82
CA GLU A 649 -45.32 43.65 7.88
C GLU A 649 -45.63 45.05 7.32
N VAL A 650 -45.07 45.44 6.16
CA VAL A 650 -45.32 46.73 5.49
C VAL A 650 -46.64 46.73 4.70
N ARG A 651 -47.05 45.60 4.10
CA ARG A 651 -48.32 45.52 3.36
C ARG A 651 -49.54 45.73 4.24
N ASN A 652 -49.49 45.27 5.49
CA ASN A 652 -50.60 45.39 6.44
C ASN A 652 -51.02 46.87 6.71
N PRO A 653 -50.15 47.77 7.21
CA PRO A 653 -50.51 49.16 7.44
C PRO A 653 -50.86 49.91 6.13
N LEU A 654 -50.19 49.62 5.02
CA LEU A 654 -50.55 50.21 3.72
C LEU A 654 -52.00 49.85 3.31
N THR A 655 -52.39 48.59 3.50
CA THR A 655 -53.77 48.14 3.23
C THR A 655 -54.79 48.84 4.13
N THR A 656 -54.47 49.00 5.42
CA THR A 656 -55.32 49.72 6.38
C THR A 656 -55.49 51.20 6.03
N ILE A 657 -54.40 51.91 5.70
CA ILE A 657 -54.45 53.33 5.32
C ILE A 657 -55.26 53.51 4.03
N ARG A 658 -55.07 52.63 3.03
CA ARG A 658 -55.88 52.61 1.80
C ARG A 658 -57.37 52.46 2.10
N GLY A 659 -57.73 51.54 2.98
CA GLY A 659 -59.13 51.33 3.40
C GLY A 659 -59.76 52.59 4.01
N PHE A 660 -59.05 53.28 4.91
CA PHE A 660 -59.54 54.54 5.47
C PHE A 660 -59.69 55.65 4.41
N LEU A 661 -58.72 55.81 3.50
CA LEU A 661 -58.82 56.78 2.41
C LEU A 661 -60.00 56.48 1.47
N GLN A 662 -60.29 55.20 1.20
CA GLN A 662 -61.45 54.80 0.40
C GLN A 662 -62.77 55.13 1.12
N LEU A 663 -62.86 54.92 2.43
CA LEU A 663 -64.02 55.33 3.24
C LEU A 663 -64.18 56.86 3.30
N PHE A 664 -63.09 57.63 3.39
CA PHE A 664 -63.15 59.10 3.33
C PHE A 664 -63.55 59.63 1.95
N CYS A 665 -63.24 58.91 0.86
CA CYS A 665 -63.78 59.22 -0.48
C CYS A 665 -65.31 59.03 -0.59
N MET A 666 -65.95 58.32 0.34
CA MET A 666 -67.39 58.06 0.36
C MET A 666 -68.18 58.99 1.32
N ARG A 667 -67.50 59.91 2.02
CA ARG A 667 -68.15 60.84 2.95
C ARG A 667 -68.48 62.18 2.30
N GLU A 668 -69.77 62.53 2.32
CA GLU A 668 -70.29 63.78 1.75
C GLU A 668 -69.65 65.04 2.36
N ASP A 669 -69.33 65.01 3.66
CA ASP A 669 -68.67 66.11 4.36
C ASP A 669 -67.17 66.27 4.02
N LEU A 670 -66.58 65.36 3.23
CA LEU A 670 -65.17 65.37 2.85
C LEU A 670 -64.95 65.46 1.32
N VAL A 671 -65.99 65.77 0.54
CA VAL A 671 -65.91 65.85 -0.95
C VAL A 671 -64.84 66.81 -1.46
N GLY A 672 -64.58 67.92 -0.73
CA GLY A 672 -63.50 68.87 -1.05
C GLY A 672 -62.07 68.30 -0.95
N TYR A 673 -61.90 67.11 -0.37
CA TYR A 673 -60.61 66.42 -0.21
C TYR A 673 -60.49 65.13 -1.03
N THR A 674 -61.51 64.76 -1.82
CA THR A 674 -61.53 63.50 -2.59
C THR A 674 -60.40 63.41 -3.63
N ALA A 675 -59.93 64.53 -4.19
CA ALA A 675 -58.79 64.52 -5.11
C ALA A 675 -57.47 64.15 -4.39
N GLN A 676 -57.25 64.73 -3.21
CA GLN A 676 -56.10 64.49 -2.35
C GLN A 676 -56.10 63.03 -1.85
N PHE A 677 -57.26 62.49 -1.45
CA PHE A 677 -57.38 61.08 -1.08
C PHE A 677 -57.10 60.13 -2.25
N LYS A 678 -57.56 60.43 -3.46
CA LYS A 678 -57.25 59.65 -4.67
C LYS A 678 -55.75 59.64 -4.99
N LEU A 679 -55.07 60.77 -4.85
CA LEU A 679 -53.61 60.86 -5.00
C LEU A 679 -52.86 60.01 -3.97
N LEU A 680 -53.31 60.03 -2.70
CA LEU A 680 -52.74 59.20 -1.63
C LEU A 680 -52.99 57.70 -1.84
N ILE A 681 -54.17 57.31 -2.31
CA ILE A 681 -54.46 55.91 -2.70
C ILE A 681 -53.52 55.48 -3.84
N GLY A 682 -53.34 56.30 -4.87
CA GLY A 682 -52.41 56.01 -5.96
C GLY A 682 -50.95 55.89 -5.52
N ALA A 683 -50.52 56.68 -4.53
CA ALA A 683 -49.19 56.55 -3.93
C ALA A 683 -49.03 55.23 -3.14
N ILE A 684 -50.06 54.80 -2.41
CA ILE A 684 -50.07 53.51 -1.69
C ILE A 684 -50.07 52.33 -2.66
N ASP A 685 -50.79 52.42 -3.77
CA ASP A 685 -50.81 51.36 -4.78
C ASP A 685 -49.46 51.24 -5.50
N ARG A 686 -48.78 52.35 -5.84
CA ARG A 686 -47.38 52.35 -6.31
C ARG A 686 -46.39 51.75 -5.30
N MET A 687 -46.58 52.01 -4.00
CA MET A 687 -45.77 51.37 -2.95
C MET A 687 -46.04 49.85 -2.87
N ASN A 688 -47.29 49.42 -3.03
CA ASN A 688 -47.64 47.99 -3.06
C ASN A 688 -47.11 47.28 -4.31
N GLU A 689 -47.09 47.93 -5.48
CA GLU A 689 -46.41 47.44 -6.69
C GLU A 689 -44.91 47.24 -6.44
N THR A 690 -44.21 48.31 -6.03
CA THR A 690 -42.76 48.30 -5.75
C THR A 690 -42.38 47.22 -4.74
N LEU A 691 -43.16 47.08 -3.65
CA LEU A 691 -42.95 46.06 -2.63
C LEU A 691 -43.20 44.64 -3.17
N SER A 692 -44.11 44.48 -4.14
CA SER A 692 -44.41 43.20 -4.77
C SER A 692 -43.33 42.77 -5.76
N GLU A 693 -42.72 43.71 -6.50
CA GLU A 693 -41.54 43.45 -7.34
C GLU A 693 -40.33 43.03 -6.50
N PHE A 694 -40.07 43.76 -5.40
CA PHE A 694 -39.00 43.43 -4.46
C PHE A 694 -39.21 42.06 -3.80
N LEU A 695 -40.46 41.74 -3.42
CA LEU A 695 -40.84 40.41 -2.93
C LEU A 695 -40.74 39.30 -4.01
N ALA A 696 -40.90 39.62 -5.30
CA ALA A 696 -40.76 38.64 -6.37
C ALA A 696 -39.30 38.19 -6.54
N LEU A 697 -38.34 39.13 -6.44
CA LEU A 697 -36.91 38.82 -6.39
C LEU A 697 -36.51 37.93 -5.20
N ALA A 698 -37.22 38.08 -4.08
CA ALA A 698 -36.92 37.40 -2.82
C ALA A 698 -37.46 35.96 -2.70
N ARG A 699 -38.39 35.55 -3.57
CA ARG A 699 -39.16 34.30 -3.37
C ARG A 699 -38.55 33.10 -4.10
N ASN A 700 -37.48 32.56 -3.53
CA ASN A 700 -36.98 31.22 -3.86
C ASN A 700 -37.86 30.11 -3.23
N HIS A 701 -39.09 29.98 -3.72
CA HIS A 701 -39.87 28.74 -3.59
C HIS A 701 -39.65 27.85 -4.81
N PRO A 702 -39.72 26.51 -4.69
CA PRO A 702 -39.77 25.64 -5.85
C PRO A 702 -41.05 25.97 -6.65
N VAL A 703 -40.85 26.43 -7.88
CA VAL A 703 -41.95 26.75 -8.80
C VAL A 703 -42.42 25.46 -9.45
N GLU A 704 -43.72 25.15 -9.35
CA GLU A 704 -44.33 24.07 -10.09
C GLU A 704 -44.41 24.46 -11.57
N LEU A 705 -43.61 23.79 -12.40
CA LEU A 705 -43.55 24.01 -13.85
C LEU A 705 -44.53 23.06 -14.52
N LEU A 706 -45.57 23.61 -15.15
CA LEU A 706 -46.61 22.87 -15.86
C LEU A 706 -46.50 23.14 -17.37
N PRO A 707 -47.05 22.29 -18.25
CA PRO A 707 -47.17 22.61 -19.67
C PRO A 707 -48.11 23.81 -19.88
N VAL A 708 -47.59 24.91 -20.42
CA VAL A 708 -48.31 26.16 -20.65
C VAL A 708 -48.28 26.54 -22.14
N ASP A 709 -49.45 26.83 -22.72
CA ASP A 709 -49.56 27.56 -24.00
C ASP A 709 -49.31 29.06 -23.72
N ILE A 710 -48.14 29.55 -24.11
CA ILE A 710 -47.77 30.96 -23.95
C ILE A 710 -48.70 31.91 -24.73
N ASN A 711 -49.26 31.47 -25.87
CA ASN A 711 -50.19 32.27 -26.66
C ASN A 711 -51.55 32.38 -25.96
N ALA A 712 -51.99 31.37 -25.21
CA ALA A 712 -53.17 31.47 -24.35
C ALA A 712 -52.96 32.51 -23.23
N VAL A 713 -51.76 32.56 -22.63
CA VAL A 713 -51.43 33.57 -21.60
C VAL A 713 -51.44 34.99 -22.18
N ILE A 714 -50.87 35.19 -23.37
CA ILE A 714 -50.88 36.50 -24.05
C ILE A 714 -52.32 36.92 -24.39
N ARG A 715 -53.11 36.04 -25.01
CA ARG A 715 -54.54 36.29 -25.31
C ARG A 715 -55.35 36.61 -24.06
N ALA A 716 -55.04 35.97 -22.93
CA ALA A 716 -55.68 36.21 -21.63
C ALA A 716 -55.17 37.47 -20.89
N LEU A 717 -54.20 38.20 -21.44
CA LEU A 717 -53.74 39.51 -20.97
C LEU A 717 -53.98 40.65 -21.97
N LEU A 718 -54.27 40.34 -23.25
CA LEU A 718 -54.34 41.32 -24.34
C LEU A 718 -55.21 42.55 -24.01
N GLY A 719 -56.42 42.36 -23.47
CA GLY A 719 -57.31 43.46 -23.10
C GLY A 719 -56.83 44.35 -21.95
N LEU A 720 -55.87 43.89 -21.13
CA LEU A 720 -55.17 44.73 -20.15
C LEU A 720 -54.05 45.51 -20.84
N LEU A 721 -53.22 44.83 -21.63
CA LEU A 721 -52.08 45.43 -22.33
C LEU A 721 -52.54 46.49 -23.35
N GLU A 722 -53.68 46.29 -24.02
CA GLU A 722 -54.35 47.29 -24.85
C GLU A 722 -54.78 48.54 -24.06
N ALA A 723 -55.21 48.38 -22.81
CA ALA A 723 -55.62 49.49 -21.97
C ALA A 723 -54.41 50.31 -21.52
N ASP A 724 -53.33 49.63 -21.10
CA ASP A 724 -52.05 50.25 -20.79
C ASP A 724 -51.47 51.00 -22.01
N ALA A 725 -51.54 50.38 -23.21
CA ALA A 725 -51.09 51.00 -24.45
C ALA A 725 -51.90 52.24 -24.84
N ARG A 726 -53.24 52.20 -24.73
CA ARG A 726 -54.12 53.36 -24.92
C ARG A 726 -53.82 54.48 -23.91
N GLN A 727 -53.50 54.14 -22.66
CA GLN A 727 -53.10 55.12 -21.65
C GLN A 727 -51.73 55.76 -21.95
N ALA A 728 -50.79 55.00 -22.52
CA ALA A 728 -49.50 55.49 -23.04
C ALA A 728 -49.60 56.16 -24.42
N ALA A 729 -50.80 56.24 -25.01
CA ALA A 729 -51.04 56.70 -26.38
C ALA A 729 -50.17 55.99 -27.46
N CYS A 730 -49.86 54.70 -27.25
CA CYS A 730 -49.08 53.86 -28.16
C CYS A 730 -49.97 52.80 -28.84
N VAL A 731 -49.49 52.22 -29.93
CA VAL A 731 -50.12 51.08 -30.62
C VAL A 731 -49.53 49.78 -30.06
N LEU A 732 -50.38 48.76 -29.85
CA LEU A 732 -49.97 47.42 -29.44
C LEU A 732 -50.37 46.40 -30.51
N GLU A 733 -49.39 45.72 -31.08
CA GLU A 733 -49.58 44.65 -32.06
C GLU A 733 -49.15 43.28 -31.50
N CYS A 734 -49.77 42.20 -31.99
CA CYS A 734 -49.51 40.83 -31.52
C CYS A 734 -49.31 39.84 -32.68
N GLU A 735 -48.08 39.37 -32.89
CA GLU A 735 -47.71 38.36 -33.88
C GLU A 735 -47.55 36.98 -33.21
N LEU A 736 -48.63 36.19 -33.12
CA LEU A 736 -48.61 34.93 -32.37
C LEU A 736 -48.52 33.70 -33.29
N GLU A 737 -47.30 33.22 -33.56
CA GLU A 737 -47.08 31.97 -34.31
C GLU A 737 -47.52 30.73 -33.51
N PRO A 738 -47.92 29.62 -34.15
CA PRO A 738 -48.22 28.37 -33.46
C PRO A 738 -46.96 27.75 -32.83
N VAL A 739 -46.79 27.93 -31.52
CA VAL A 739 -45.64 27.41 -30.75
C VAL A 739 -46.02 26.22 -29.85
N PRO A 740 -45.08 25.29 -29.55
CA PRO A 740 -45.32 24.22 -28.60
C PRO A 740 -45.47 24.74 -27.16
N HIS A 741 -45.99 23.88 -26.27
CA HIS A 741 -46.08 24.19 -24.85
C HIS A 741 -44.70 24.33 -24.21
N ILE A 742 -44.58 25.24 -23.23
CA ILE A 742 -43.37 25.40 -22.40
C ILE A 742 -43.62 24.87 -20.99
N SER A 743 -42.59 24.31 -20.34
CA SER A 743 -42.64 23.93 -18.92
C SER A 743 -42.47 25.18 -18.05
N ALA A 744 -43.59 25.79 -17.63
CA ALA A 744 -43.59 27.09 -16.97
C ALA A 744 -44.67 27.27 -15.90
N SER A 745 -44.51 28.30 -15.07
CA SER A 745 -45.62 28.81 -14.26
C SER A 745 -46.34 29.93 -15.01
N GLU A 746 -47.63 29.74 -15.29
CA GLU A 746 -48.49 30.73 -15.95
C GLU A 746 -48.38 32.12 -15.28
N ARG A 747 -48.35 32.16 -13.95
CA ARG A 747 -48.18 33.39 -13.16
C ARG A 747 -46.86 34.11 -13.46
N ALA A 748 -45.77 33.36 -13.66
CA ALA A 748 -44.47 33.94 -13.97
C ALA A 748 -44.42 34.48 -15.42
N ILE A 749 -45.03 33.77 -16.37
CA ILE A 749 -45.20 34.25 -17.75
C ILE A 749 -46.04 35.54 -17.79
N ARG A 750 -47.15 35.60 -17.04
CA ARG A 750 -47.94 36.84 -16.90
C ARG A 750 -47.11 38.01 -16.37
N GLN A 751 -46.25 37.78 -15.36
CA GLN A 751 -45.38 38.82 -14.82
C GLN A 751 -44.31 39.29 -15.83
N VAL A 752 -43.71 38.38 -16.60
CA VAL A 752 -42.76 38.72 -17.67
C VAL A 752 -43.43 39.59 -18.73
N LEU A 753 -44.62 39.21 -19.19
CA LEU A 753 -45.37 39.97 -20.20
C LEU A 753 -45.68 41.39 -19.74
N VAL A 754 -46.25 41.55 -18.54
CA VAL A 754 -46.53 42.88 -17.97
C VAL A 754 -45.25 43.70 -17.80
N ASN A 755 -44.17 43.11 -17.26
CA ASN A 755 -42.92 43.83 -17.04
C ASN A 755 -42.24 44.28 -18.35
N LEU A 756 -42.25 43.45 -19.40
CA LEU A 756 -41.61 43.79 -20.67
C LEU A 756 -42.46 44.79 -21.48
N VAL A 757 -43.78 44.57 -21.58
CA VAL A 757 -44.69 45.45 -22.34
C VAL A 757 -44.81 46.82 -21.66
N ARG A 758 -44.90 46.89 -20.32
CA ARG A 758 -44.89 48.18 -19.61
C ARG A 758 -43.56 48.92 -19.82
N ASN A 759 -42.42 48.23 -19.82
CA ASN A 759 -41.14 48.87 -20.10
C ASN A 759 -41.05 49.44 -21.52
N ALA A 760 -41.55 48.70 -22.52
CA ALA A 760 -41.64 49.09 -23.92
C ALA A 760 -42.55 50.31 -24.13
N LEU A 761 -43.76 50.30 -23.55
CA LEU A 761 -44.69 51.42 -23.59
C LEU A 761 -44.12 52.69 -22.94
N GLU A 762 -43.51 52.56 -21.76
CA GLU A 762 -42.84 53.67 -21.05
C GLU A 762 -41.53 54.14 -21.72
N ALA A 763 -40.99 53.42 -22.72
CA ALA A 763 -39.83 53.83 -23.51
C ALA A 763 -40.22 54.44 -24.87
N SER A 764 -41.46 54.22 -25.31
CA SER A 764 -42.03 54.68 -26.56
C SER A 764 -42.49 56.13 -26.49
N SER A 765 -42.45 56.83 -27.62
CA SER A 765 -43.11 58.14 -27.75
C SER A 765 -44.61 57.96 -28.04
N PRO A 766 -45.48 58.94 -27.75
CA PRO A 766 -46.89 58.91 -28.17
C PRO A 766 -47.01 58.69 -29.68
N GLY A 767 -47.80 57.70 -30.09
CA GLY A 767 -47.90 57.22 -31.47
C GLY A 767 -46.84 56.18 -31.88
N GLY A 768 -46.01 55.70 -30.96
CA GLY A 768 -45.06 54.61 -31.19
C GLY A 768 -45.69 53.22 -31.14
N ASP A 769 -45.00 52.25 -31.73
CA ASP A 769 -45.47 50.87 -31.88
C ASP A 769 -44.76 49.93 -30.89
N VAL A 770 -45.54 49.06 -30.23
CA VAL A 770 -45.05 47.96 -29.40
C VAL A 770 -45.57 46.64 -29.97
N THR A 771 -44.68 45.74 -30.36
CA THR A 771 -45.03 44.43 -30.92
C THR A 771 -44.71 43.31 -29.94
N VAL A 772 -45.70 42.48 -29.59
CA VAL A 772 -45.49 41.23 -28.86
C VAL A 772 -45.54 40.07 -29.85
N ARG A 773 -44.42 39.36 -30.00
CA ARG A 773 -44.33 38.21 -30.91
C ARG A 773 -43.98 36.92 -30.17
N THR A 774 -44.54 35.81 -30.63
CA THR A 774 -44.06 34.46 -30.28
C THR A 774 -43.64 33.72 -31.54
N ALA A 775 -42.55 32.97 -31.44
CA ALA A 775 -41.98 32.16 -32.53
C ALA A 775 -41.33 30.88 -31.97
N SER A 776 -41.13 29.87 -32.81
CA SER A 776 -40.30 28.71 -32.46
C SER A 776 -39.04 28.65 -33.31
N VAL A 777 -37.89 28.62 -32.66
CA VAL A 777 -36.55 28.69 -33.28
C VAL A 777 -35.69 27.60 -32.65
N ASP A 778 -35.07 26.74 -33.46
CA ASP A 778 -34.18 25.65 -33.02
C ASP A 778 -34.77 24.75 -31.90
N GLY A 779 -36.07 24.47 -31.97
CA GLY A 779 -36.80 23.67 -30.97
C GLY A 779 -37.07 24.40 -29.65
N ARG A 780 -36.72 25.69 -29.53
CA ARG A 780 -37.07 26.55 -28.41
C ARG A 780 -38.33 27.36 -28.72
N VAL A 781 -38.95 27.90 -27.68
CA VAL A 781 -40.03 28.89 -27.80
C VAL A 781 -39.47 30.25 -27.42
N VAL A 782 -39.60 31.24 -28.31
CA VAL A 782 -39.13 32.61 -28.09
C VAL A 782 -40.34 33.51 -27.94
N LEU A 783 -40.43 34.18 -26.80
CA LEU A 783 -41.25 35.38 -26.61
C LEU A 783 -40.36 36.59 -26.88
N SER A 784 -40.79 37.50 -27.75
CA SER A 784 -40.12 38.78 -27.96
C SER A 784 -41.09 39.95 -27.78
N VAL A 785 -40.62 41.00 -27.12
CA VAL A 785 -41.31 42.29 -27.03
C VAL A 785 -40.42 43.35 -27.66
N ARG A 786 -40.92 44.03 -28.69
CA ARG A 786 -40.25 45.09 -29.43
C ARG A 786 -40.92 46.44 -29.16
N ASP A 787 -40.12 47.49 -29.05
CA ASP A 787 -40.57 48.89 -29.01
C ASP A 787 -39.88 49.75 -30.07
N THR A 788 -40.55 50.82 -30.48
CA THR A 788 -39.96 51.97 -31.21
C THR A 788 -39.63 53.11 -30.24
N GLY A 789 -38.93 52.78 -29.14
CA GLY A 789 -38.58 53.72 -28.08
C GLY A 789 -37.28 54.49 -28.31
N VAL A 790 -36.81 55.20 -27.28
CA VAL A 790 -35.55 55.98 -27.33
C VAL A 790 -34.27 55.12 -27.45
N GLY A 791 -34.40 53.79 -27.46
CA GLY A 791 -33.29 52.85 -27.52
C GLY A 791 -32.46 52.79 -26.23
N ILE A 792 -31.39 51.97 -26.25
CA ILE A 792 -30.49 51.78 -25.11
C ILE A 792 -29.10 52.39 -25.37
N PRO A 793 -28.70 53.46 -24.64
CA PRO A 793 -27.36 54.04 -24.68
C PRO A 793 -26.24 53.04 -24.38
N ALA A 794 -25.12 53.12 -25.12
CA ALA A 794 -24.06 52.12 -25.10
C ALA A 794 -23.33 51.99 -23.75
N ASP A 795 -23.18 53.10 -23.02
CA ASP A 795 -22.65 53.20 -21.67
C ASP A 795 -23.56 52.55 -20.60
N VAL A 796 -24.87 52.51 -20.87
CA VAL A 796 -25.89 51.92 -19.99
C VAL A 796 -26.01 50.41 -20.19
N ARG A 797 -25.74 49.87 -21.39
CA ARG A 797 -25.94 48.44 -21.75
C ARG A 797 -25.40 47.44 -20.72
N ALA A 798 -24.21 47.70 -20.17
CA ALA A 798 -23.55 46.82 -19.20
C ALA A 798 -24.20 46.80 -17.79
N GLN A 799 -25.09 47.74 -17.48
CA GLN A 799 -25.74 47.89 -16.18
C GLN A 799 -27.18 47.34 -16.16
N ILE A 800 -27.72 46.93 -17.31
CA ILE A 800 -29.11 46.52 -17.46
C ILE A 800 -29.41 45.19 -16.74
N GLY A 801 -30.50 45.22 -15.95
CA GLY A 801 -30.88 44.11 -15.07
C GLY A 801 -30.05 44.00 -13.79
N THR A 802 -29.18 44.96 -13.50
CA THR A 802 -28.68 45.13 -12.13
C THR A 802 -29.82 45.67 -11.25
N PRO A 803 -29.99 45.16 -10.01
CA PRO A 803 -31.11 45.57 -9.16
C PRO A 803 -31.06 47.07 -8.83
N PHE A 804 -32.23 47.72 -8.83
CA PHE A 804 -32.41 49.16 -8.56
C PHE A 804 -31.81 50.12 -9.60
N PHE A 805 -31.25 49.61 -10.70
CA PHE A 805 -30.76 50.47 -11.79
C PHE A 805 -31.92 50.89 -12.71
N THR A 806 -32.06 52.21 -12.91
CA THR A 806 -33.09 52.83 -13.76
C THR A 806 -32.56 54.11 -14.40
N THR A 807 -33.01 54.41 -15.62
CA THR A 807 -32.86 55.72 -16.27
C THR A 807 -34.14 56.57 -16.19
N LYS A 808 -35.26 55.99 -15.72
CA LYS A 808 -36.57 56.63 -15.60
C LYS A 808 -36.75 57.24 -14.18
N PRO A 809 -37.23 58.50 -14.02
CA PRO A 809 -37.37 59.16 -12.72
C PRO A 809 -38.29 58.47 -11.70
N GLU A 810 -39.37 57.82 -12.15
CA GLU A 810 -40.29 57.04 -11.28
C GLU A 810 -40.08 55.50 -11.40
N GLY A 811 -39.01 55.05 -12.06
CA GLY A 811 -38.74 53.63 -12.26
C GLY A 811 -38.17 52.95 -11.01
N THR A 812 -38.60 51.71 -10.71
CA THR A 812 -38.09 50.93 -9.56
C THR A 812 -36.71 50.32 -9.80
N GLY A 813 -36.32 50.11 -11.06
CA GLY A 813 -35.13 49.36 -11.44
C GLY A 813 -35.20 47.84 -11.11
N LEU A 814 -36.39 47.30 -10.83
CA LEU A 814 -36.57 45.89 -10.46
C LEU A 814 -37.17 45.03 -11.57
N GLY A 815 -37.99 45.60 -12.46
CA GLY A 815 -38.77 44.84 -13.46
C GLY A 815 -37.96 43.88 -14.35
N LEU A 816 -36.81 44.32 -14.88
CA LEU A 816 -35.92 43.47 -15.70
C LEU A 816 -35.15 42.45 -14.85
N THR A 817 -34.77 42.80 -13.62
CA THR A 817 -34.14 41.87 -12.66
C THR A 817 -35.11 40.73 -12.31
N VAL A 818 -36.42 41.03 -12.16
CA VAL A 818 -37.48 40.02 -11.98
C VAL A 818 -37.58 39.11 -13.20
N CYS A 819 -37.52 39.65 -14.43
CA CYS A 819 -37.52 38.84 -15.64
C CYS A 819 -36.28 37.92 -15.72
N GLN A 820 -35.09 38.40 -15.34
CA GLN A 820 -33.89 37.56 -15.25
C GLN A 820 -34.00 36.46 -14.17
N ALA A 821 -34.62 36.75 -13.03
CA ALA A 821 -34.85 35.76 -11.98
C ALA A 821 -35.82 34.66 -12.43
N ILE A 822 -36.94 35.05 -13.05
CA ILE A 822 -37.92 34.13 -13.65
C ILE A 822 -37.25 33.27 -14.73
N ALA A 823 -36.45 33.87 -15.62
CA ALA A 823 -35.74 33.15 -16.67
C ALA A 823 -34.87 32.01 -16.10
N ARG A 824 -34.02 32.33 -15.09
CA ARG A 824 -33.18 31.33 -14.41
C ARG A 824 -33.99 30.20 -13.74
N GLN A 825 -35.12 30.53 -13.11
CA GLN A 825 -36.01 29.53 -12.49
C GLN A 825 -36.69 28.61 -13.52
N HIS A 826 -36.81 29.04 -14.77
CA HIS A 826 -37.48 28.31 -15.87
C HIS A 826 -36.49 27.68 -16.87
N GLY A 827 -35.19 27.69 -16.59
CA GLY A 827 -34.14 27.24 -17.53
C GLY A 827 -34.05 28.08 -18.81
N ALA A 828 -34.70 29.24 -18.83
CA ALA A 828 -34.81 30.14 -19.98
C ALA A 828 -33.72 31.22 -19.97
N THR A 829 -33.46 31.80 -21.14
CA THR A 829 -32.49 32.89 -21.31
C THR A 829 -33.20 34.18 -21.73
N LEU A 830 -32.99 35.26 -20.97
CA LEU A 830 -33.38 36.62 -21.33
C LEU A 830 -32.19 37.34 -21.97
N THR A 831 -32.40 37.88 -23.15
CA THR A 831 -31.43 38.68 -23.93
C THR A 831 -32.15 39.90 -24.51
N PHE A 832 -31.41 40.86 -25.05
CA PHE A 832 -31.98 42.01 -25.73
C PHE A 832 -31.08 42.46 -26.88
N ASP A 833 -31.68 43.12 -27.85
CA ASP A 833 -30.99 43.88 -28.89
C ASP A 833 -31.54 45.32 -28.91
N SER A 834 -30.73 46.28 -29.33
CA SER A 834 -31.11 47.68 -29.43
C SER A 834 -30.22 48.45 -30.40
N GLU A 835 -30.85 49.02 -31.42
CA GLU A 835 -30.25 49.87 -32.44
C GLU A 835 -31.13 51.12 -32.62
N GLU A 836 -30.65 52.14 -33.35
CA GLU A 836 -31.21 53.50 -33.41
C GLU A 836 -32.77 53.59 -33.38
N GLY A 837 -33.33 53.89 -32.21
CA GLY A 837 -34.78 54.09 -32.03
C GLY A 837 -35.63 52.81 -31.90
N VAL A 838 -35.00 51.63 -31.73
CA VAL A 838 -35.68 50.33 -31.58
C VAL A 838 -35.02 49.50 -30.48
N THR A 839 -35.82 48.85 -29.64
CA THR A 839 -35.34 47.82 -28.71
C THR A 839 -36.16 46.54 -28.88
N THR A 840 -35.54 45.37 -28.73
CA THR A 840 -36.26 44.10 -28.66
C THR A 840 -35.70 43.23 -27.55
N PHE A 841 -36.53 42.87 -26.58
CA PHE A 841 -36.21 41.89 -25.54
C PHE A 841 -36.66 40.50 -25.98
N TYR A 842 -35.78 39.51 -25.90
CA TYR A 842 -36.02 38.12 -26.27
C TYR A 842 -35.91 37.22 -25.04
N MET A 843 -36.98 36.49 -24.72
CA MET A 843 -37.01 35.45 -23.69
C MET A 843 -37.20 34.08 -24.34
N SER A 844 -36.13 33.29 -24.39
CA SER A 844 -36.08 31.98 -25.02
C SER A 844 -36.19 30.87 -23.98
N PHE A 845 -37.25 30.07 -24.07
CA PHE A 845 -37.54 28.93 -23.20
C PHE A 845 -37.03 27.62 -23.83
N PRO A 846 -36.53 26.66 -23.03
CA PRO A 846 -36.25 25.32 -23.51
C PRO A 846 -37.54 24.59 -23.96
N PRO A 847 -37.44 23.58 -24.84
CA PRO A 847 -38.57 22.69 -25.12
C PRO A 847 -39.07 22.01 -23.83
N ALA A 848 -40.38 21.77 -23.75
CA ALA A 848 -40.94 20.93 -22.70
C ALA A 848 -40.45 19.48 -22.82
N HIS A 849 -40.31 18.81 -21.68
CA HIS A 849 -39.95 17.39 -21.54
C HIS A 849 -41.19 16.54 -21.22
#